data_AF-A0A7X5DBR1-F1
#
_entry.id   AF-A0A7X5DBR1-F1
#
_cell.length_a   1.000
_cell.length_b   1.000
_cell.length_c   1.000
_cell.angle_alpha   90.00
_cell.angle_beta   90.00
_cell.angle_gamma   90.00
#
_symmetry.space_group_name_H-M   'P 1'
#
loop_
_entity.id
_entity.type
_entity.pdbx_description
1 polymer ?
#
loop_
_entity_poly.entity_id
_entity_poly.type
_entity_poly.pdbx_seq_one_letter_code
_entity_poly.pdbx_strand_id
1 'polypeptide(L)'
;MELSRRDFLGAAAFTAAGFGSLAVAGGLAGCAAPKQDAPKQDAPKGDEPKAADDGVEAGAAEPAPAAGEGLNPQSDYTACTTDFKPLFEPLTMGGVTLKNRIVKSPAGSDTWAPEGDALNDNFLDYYENFAKGGASLVFVESSIGKLMGFKPLEQTASGWLVSDMTKIPDLMAPVCERIHKHDSLAGFQLGMGMLNEETTVITDMTPENIQWLKDTIVELAVQLKAAGFDVMELHCAATQILKYFMMARVNKREDEYGAQNLENRTRFLCEVIAGIKEACGQDYPVQVLIDAVEENDAALGNNDGFLTLEESVANAQMLEKAGADSFYLRVSVPGRHIAQFAPDLMFSGYRSEGMTGFGTRADFSQHFGGIVDGEHSGAGMLISACEAYKKGLSKASVSAAGYMDPRTAPDLIVGAVADGKVDYLMITRPLTVDPEMPNKLAAGKRDEIAPCCRCLHCHSKGGPAEYANDGTEYCRVNAVTQRAYTEDIPEGYELLPAETRKKVMVVGGGPAGMEAARIAALRGHDVTLYEKSSSLGGLVNTAHAFKGDHERLGDLVDYLAHQQDVCGVSVVTGTEVTAETVKAESPDVVLVATGGKRETKLSGAGPVKVAGIADVAGADLGQRVVICGAGLQAVDIALYLLAQGKKVQLVHDQPKELIDKEQSMWVRAFVIPHLYAQGVKIWNNAQVGKVTDEGLSITIATGEQKVLACDTVLECYDMVPNTELADAIGSAAEVKCIGDCEAPCDIAMAIKAGHLAARAI
;
A
#
# COMPACT_ATOMS: atom_id res chain seq x y z
N MET A 1 -31.35 20.58 -24.36
CA MET A 1 -31.69 19.54 -23.37
C MET A 1 -30.80 18.37 -23.72
N GLU A 2 -29.56 18.42 -23.25
CA GLU A 2 -28.54 17.40 -23.53
C GLU A 2 -28.75 16.26 -22.54
N LEU A 3 -29.14 15.10 -23.06
CA LEU A 3 -29.17 13.86 -22.30
C LEU A 3 -27.72 13.41 -22.11
N SER A 4 -27.25 13.40 -20.87
CA SER A 4 -25.93 12.88 -20.54
C SER A 4 -25.93 11.36 -20.60
N ARG A 5 -24.79 10.72 -20.94
CA ARG A 5 -24.63 9.24 -20.90
C ARG A 5 -25.06 8.63 -19.55
N ARG A 6 -25.05 9.41 -18.47
CA ARG A 6 -25.51 9.05 -17.13
C ARG A 6 -26.99 8.64 -17.09
N ASP A 7 -27.85 9.34 -17.84
CA ASP A 7 -29.28 9.05 -17.90
C ASP A 7 -29.57 7.75 -18.66
N PHE A 8 -28.68 7.38 -19.59
CA PHE A 8 -28.81 6.16 -20.39
C PHE A 8 -28.40 4.90 -19.61
N LEU A 9 -27.33 4.98 -18.82
CA LEU A 9 -26.84 3.84 -18.04
C LEU A 9 -27.67 3.58 -16.77
N GLY A 10 -28.21 4.63 -16.13
CA GLY A 10 -29.10 4.49 -14.96
C GLY A 10 -30.40 3.75 -15.29
N ALA A 11 -30.90 3.86 -16.53
CA ALA A 11 -32.10 3.17 -16.99
C ALA A 11 -31.86 1.70 -17.35
N ALA A 12 -30.65 1.34 -17.79
CA ALA A 12 -30.33 -0.04 -18.21
C ALA A 12 -30.16 -1.02 -17.04
N ALA A 13 -29.74 -0.52 -15.86
CA ALA A 13 -29.54 -1.33 -14.66
C ALA A 13 -30.86 -1.88 -14.05
N PHE A 14 -32.03 -1.33 -14.41
CA PHE A 14 -33.33 -1.75 -13.87
C PHE A 14 -34.09 -2.78 -14.72
N THR A 15 -33.54 -3.24 -15.86
CA THR A 15 -34.25 -4.16 -16.79
C THR A 15 -33.56 -5.50 -17.05
N ALA A 16 -32.59 -5.91 -16.23
CA ALA A 16 -31.99 -7.25 -16.31
C ALA A 16 -32.36 -8.13 -15.10
N ALA A 17 -33.65 -8.16 -14.75
CA ALA A 17 -34.21 -9.17 -13.86
C ALA A 17 -35.47 -9.76 -14.50
N GLY A 18 -35.34 -10.97 -15.03
CA GLY A 18 -36.47 -11.81 -15.41
C GLY A 18 -36.59 -12.10 -16.90
N PHE A 19 -35.99 -13.21 -17.33
CA PHE A 19 -36.48 -14.22 -18.30
C PHE A 19 -35.37 -15.29 -18.29
N GLY A 20 -35.56 -16.51 -17.83
CA GLY A 20 -36.68 -17.40 -18.07
C GLY A 20 -36.08 -18.68 -18.64
N SER A 21 -36.02 -19.71 -17.80
CA SER A 21 -35.69 -21.09 -18.12
C SER A 21 -36.48 -21.60 -19.32
N LEU A 22 -35.80 -22.18 -20.32
CA LEU A 22 -36.43 -23.14 -21.22
C LEU A 22 -35.40 -24.13 -21.79
N ALA A 23 -35.67 -25.40 -21.52
CA ALA A 23 -34.95 -26.57 -21.97
C ALA A 23 -35.13 -26.82 -23.48
N VAL A 24 -34.08 -27.30 -24.15
CA VAL A 24 -34.20 -28.20 -25.31
C VAL A 24 -33.12 -29.27 -25.22
N ALA A 25 -33.57 -30.51 -25.39
CA ALA A 25 -32.84 -31.76 -25.26
C ALA A 25 -32.10 -32.19 -26.55
N GLY A 26 -31.12 -33.08 -26.38
CA GLY A 26 -30.47 -33.91 -27.40
C GLY A 26 -29.00 -34.18 -26.99
N GLY A 27 -28.64 -35.29 -26.33
CA GLY A 27 -28.61 -36.67 -26.84
C GLY A 27 -27.27 -36.89 -27.58
N LEU A 28 -26.25 -37.55 -27.03
CA LEU A 28 -25.97 -39.01 -27.07
C LEU A 28 -24.69 -39.25 -26.20
N ALA A 29 -24.72 -40.04 -25.11
CA ALA A 29 -24.55 -41.50 -25.01
C ALA A 29 -23.10 -42.03 -25.21
N GLY A 30 -22.59 -42.77 -24.20
CA GLY A 30 -21.38 -43.60 -24.28
C GLY A 30 -20.64 -43.78 -22.94
N CYS A 31 -21.26 -44.36 -21.91
CA CYS A 31 -21.03 -45.74 -21.41
C CYS A 31 -19.78 -45.93 -20.52
N ALA A 32 -20.03 -46.16 -19.22
CA ALA A 32 -19.09 -46.67 -18.23
C ALA A 32 -19.14 -48.21 -18.13
N ALA A 33 -18.11 -48.84 -17.53
CA ALA A 33 -18.29 -49.86 -16.48
C ALA A 33 -16.99 -50.18 -15.68
N PRO A 34 -17.08 -50.62 -14.40
CA PRO A 34 -15.97 -50.80 -13.44
C PRO A 34 -15.77 -52.27 -12.95
N LYS A 35 -14.83 -52.51 -12.00
CA LYS A 35 -14.76 -53.62 -10.99
C LYS A 35 -13.51 -53.42 -10.08
N GLN A 36 -13.59 -53.26 -8.73
CA GLN A 36 -13.73 -54.24 -7.60
C GLN A 36 -12.64 -55.34 -7.57
N ASP A 37 -12.01 -55.80 -6.46
CA ASP A 37 -12.11 -55.60 -5.00
C ASP A 37 -10.93 -56.34 -4.28
N ALA A 38 -10.59 -55.89 -3.05
CA ALA A 38 -10.27 -56.67 -1.82
C ALA A 38 -8.84 -57.18 -1.41
N PRO A 39 -8.58 -57.35 -0.07
CA PRO A 39 -7.26 -57.20 0.62
C PRO A 39 -6.84 -58.41 1.54
N LYS A 40 -5.77 -58.29 2.37
CA LYS A 40 -5.39 -59.10 3.60
C LYS A 40 -4.05 -58.58 4.24
N GLN A 41 -3.94 -58.11 5.51
CA GLN A 41 -3.80 -58.76 6.86
C GLN A 41 -2.65 -59.81 6.99
N ASP A 42 -1.80 -59.96 8.03
CA ASP A 42 -1.46 -59.32 9.34
C ASP A 42 -0.11 -59.90 9.89
N ALA A 43 0.68 -59.09 10.65
CA ALA A 43 1.65 -59.27 11.81
C ALA A 43 2.48 -60.58 12.11
N PRO A 44 3.42 -60.71 13.12
CA PRO A 44 4.08 -59.76 14.08
C PRO A 44 5.62 -59.97 14.44
N LYS A 45 6.23 -58.92 15.06
CA LYS A 45 7.25 -58.77 16.16
C LYS A 45 8.58 -59.60 16.34
N GLY A 46 9.64 -58.86 16.73
CA GLY A 46 10.87 -59.22 17.51
C GLY A 46 12.17 -58.80 16.78
N ASP A 47 13.22 -58.15 17.31
CA ASP A 47 13.76 -57.80 18.64
C ASP A 47 14.68 -56.55 18.52
N GLU A 48 14.94 -55.82 19.62
CA GLU A 48 16.03 -54.82 19.80
C GLU A 48 17.21 -55.46 20.60
N PRO A 49 18.45 -54.91 20.72
CA PRO A 49 18.91 -53.51 20.49
C PRO A 49 20.35 -53.29 19.90
N LYS A 50 20.68 -51.99 19.66
CA LYS A 50 22.01 -51.31 19.49
C LYS A 50 22.67 -51.38 18.10
N ALA A 51 23.30 -50.35 17.53
CA ALA A 51 23.80 -49.04 17.98
C ALA A 51 23.81 -48.02 16.81
N ALA A 52 23.97 -46.73 17.13
CA ALA A 52 23.89 -45.57 16.26
C ALA A 52 24.84 -45.59 15.04
N ASP A 53 24.31 -45.14 13.89
CA ASP A 53 25.06 -44.42 12.86
C ASP A 53 24.09 -43.45 12.16
N ASP A 54 24.43 -42.17 12.14
CA ASP A 54 23.61 -41.06 11.67
C ASP A 54 23.60 -41.03 10.14
N GLY A 55 22.58 -41.67 9.55
CA GLY A 55 22.26 -41.58 8.13
C GLY A 55 20.90 -40.94 7.91
N VAL A 56 20.84 -39.61 7.82
CA VAL A 56 19.64 -38.93 7.29
C VAL A 56 19.66 -39.10 5.77
N GLU A 57 18.89 -40.06 5.27
CA GLU A 57 18.51 -40.13 3.86
C GLU A 57 17.79 -38.83 3.48
N ALA A 58 18.24 -38.20 2.39
CA ALA A 58 17.56 -37.08 1.76
C ALA A 58 16.18 -37.56 1.30
N GLY A 59 15.16 -37.30 2.13
CA GLY A 59 13.76 -37.49 1.75
C GLY A 59 13.48 -36.73 0.47
N ALA A 60 12.94 -37.42 -0.53
CA ALA A 60 12.48 -36.82 -1.77
C ALA A 60 11.54 -35.67 -1.41
N ALA A 61 11.94 -34.44 -1.77
CA ALA A 61 11.08 -33.28 -1.66
C ALA A 61 9.78 -33.58 -2.41
N GLU A 62 8.64 -33.44 -1.72
CA GLU A 62 7.35 -33.48 -2.39
C GLU A 62 7.34 -32.43 -3.51
N PRO A 63 6.80 -32.77 -4.70
CA PRO A 63 6.70 -31.81 -5.78
C PRO A 63 5.86 -30.62 -5.32
N ALA A 64 6.32 -29.41 -5.66
CA ALA A 64 5.56 -28.18 -5.44
C ALA A 64 4.12 -28.35 -5.97
N PRO A 65 3.11 -27.82 -5.25
CA PRO A 65 1.72 -27.94 -5.67
C PRO A 65 1.52 -27.41 -7.10
N ALA A 66 0.65 -28.08 -7.84
CA ALA A 66 0.33 -27.73 -9.23
C ALA A 66 -0.17 -26.28 -9.33
N ALA A 67 0.19 -25.59 -10.41
CA ALA A 67 -0.26 -24.23 -10.71
C ALA A 67 -1.80 -24.17 -10.74
N GLY A 68 -2.42 -23.61 -9.70
CA GLY A 68 -3.88 -23.39 -9.70
C GLY A 68 -4.52 -23.09 -8.35
N GLU A 69 -4.08 -23.73 -7.26
CA GLU A 69 -4.61 -23.47 -5.90
C GLU A 69 -3.44 -22.97 -5.05
N GLY A 70 -3.26 -21.65 -5.03
CA GLY A 70 -2.26 -21.01 -4.17
C GLY A 70 -2.62 -21.15 -2.69
N LEU A 71 -1.62 -21.05 -1.81
CA LEU A 71 -1.77 -21.18 -0.35
C LEU A 71 -2.89 -20.29 0.24
N ASN A 72 -3.10 -19.10 -0.33
CA ASN A 72 -4.13 -18.15 0.06
C ASN A 72 -4.95 -17.78 -1.19
N PRO A 73 -6.02 -18.53 -1.52
CA PRO A 73 -6.82 -18.28 -2.72
C PRO A 73 -7.46 -16.88 -2.69
N GLN A 74 -7.61 -16.26 -3.86
CA GLN A 74 -8.15 -14.90 -3.99
C GLN A 74 -9.56 -14.91 -4.57
N SER A 75 -10.46 -14.13 -3.95
CA SER A 75 -11.84 -13.89 -4.37
C SER A 75 -11.98 -12.49 -4.99
N ASP A 76 -12.96 -12.30 -5.88
CA ASP A 76 -13.30 -10.94 -6.34
C ASP A 76 -14.03 -10.19 -5.21
N TYR A 77 -13.52 -9.00 -4.88
CA TYR A 77 -14.05 -8.11 -3.85
C TYR A 77 -14.46 -6.73 -4.40
N THR A 78 -14.45 -6.56 -5.72
CA THR A 78 -14.63 -5.24 -6.37
C THR A 78 -16.09 -4.89 -6.67
N ALA A 79 -16.99 -5.87 -6.48
CA ALA A 79 -18.42 -5.75 -6.64
C ALA A 79 -18.99 -4.59 -5.81
N CYS A 80 -19.94 -3.88 -6.41
CA CYS A 80 -20.54 -2.66 -5.87
C CYS A 80 -22.06 -2.74 -6.03
N THR A 81 -22.67 -3.60 -5.23
CA THR A 81 -24.12 -3.74 -5.11
C THR A 81 -24.68 -3.01 -3.89
N THR A 82 -23.82 -2.61 -2.96
CA THR A 82 -24.16 -1.94 -1.70
C THR A 82 -24.28 -0.43 -1.87
N ASP A 83 -25.25 0.16 -1.16
CA ASP A 83 -25.42 1.61 -1.03
C ASP A 83 -24.39 2.17 -0.04
N PHE A 84 -23.72 3.28 -0.36
CA PHE A 84 -22.75 3.93 0.53
C PHE A 84 -23.36 4.64 1.74
N LYS A 85 -24.69 4.78 1.81
CA LYS A 85 -25.40 5.43 2.94
C LYS A 85 -24.92 5.04 4.35
N PRO A 86 -24.63 3.76 4.67
CA PRO A 86 -24.14 3.39 6.01
C PRO A 86 -22.87 4.14 6.40
N LEU A 87 -22.03 4.53 5.44
CA LEU A 87 -20.83 5.33 5.72
C LEU A 87 -21.14 6.76 6.13
N PHE A 88 -22.34 7.28 5.86
CA PHE A 88 -22.73 8.66 6.15
C PHE A 88 -23.69 8.78 7.33
N GLU A 89 -23.92 7.66 8.04
CA GLU A 89 -24.63 7.69 9.30
C GLU A 89 -23.70 8.15 10.43
N PRO A 90 -24.18 8.98 11.37
CA PRO A 90 -23.35 9.46 12.47
C PRO A 90 -22.95 8.33 13.44
N LEU A 91 -21.81 8.50 14.12
CA LEU A 91 -21.32 7.61 15.19
C LEU A 91 -20.93 8.44 16.41
N THR A 92 -21.42 8.10 17.59
CA THR A 92 -20.96 8.71 18.85
C THR A 92 -19.78 7.91 19.41
N MET A 93 -18.71 8.62 19.78
CA MET A 93 -17.50 8.08 20.41
C MET A 93 -17.18 8.96 21.63
N GLY A 94 -17.36 8.42 22.85
CA GLY A 94 -17.28 9.25 24.06
C GLY A 94 -18.27 10.42 24.00
N GLY A 95 -17.77 11.64 24.23
CA GLY A 95 -18.53 12.88 24.17
C GLY A 95 -18.67 13.53 22.79
N VAL A 96 -18.08 12.96 21.73
CA VAL A 96 -18.11 13.52 20.38
C VAL A 96 -18.96 12.68 19.43
N THR A 97 -19.46 13.30 18.37
CA THR A 97 -20.22 12.60 17.31
C THR A 97 -19.56 12.83 15.97
N LEU A 98 -19.15 11.73 15.35
CA LEU A 98 -18.70 11.72 13.96
C LEU A 98 -19.91 12.01 13.05
N LYS A 99 -19.79 12.96 12.12
CA LYS A 99 -20.80 13.27 11.10
C LYS A 99 -20.94 12.16 10.05
N ASN A 100 -19.92 11.33 9.89
CA ASN A 100 -19.89 10.14 9.04
C ASN A 100 -18.85 9.14 9.54
N ARG A 101 -18.84 7.94 8.97
CA ARG A 101 -18.00 6.80 9.36
C ARG A 101 -16.62 6.81 8.71
N ILE A 102 -16.18 7.90 8.07
CA ILE A 102 -14.89 7.97 7.37
C ILE A 102 -13.91 8.84 8.17
N VAL A 103 -12.81 8.23 8.61
CA VAL A 103 -11.81 8.86 9.48
C VAL A 103 -10.44 8.78 8.83
N LYS A 104 -9.71 9.91 8.82
CA LYS A 104 -8.30 9.91 8.43
C LYS A 104 -7.47 9.37 9.58
N SER A 105 -6.84 8.20 9.39
CA SER A 105 -5.99 7.58 10.40
C SER A 105 -4.63 8.26 10.55
N PRO A 106 -3.98 8.17 11.72
CA PRO A 106 -2.66 8.74 11.96
C PRO A 106 -1.60 8.01 11.13
N ALA A 107 -0.86 8.78 10.34
CA ALA A 107 0.28 8.34 9.56
C ALA A 107 1.17 9.55 9.31
N GLY A 108 2.49 9.31 9.29
CA GLY A 108 3.49 10.34 9.00
C GLY A 108 3.20 11.01 7.66
N SER A 109 3.20 12.33 7.68
CA SER A 109 2.85 13.23 6.58
C SER A 109 4.06 13.90 5.99
N ASP A 110 5.23 13.87 6.66
CA ASP A 110 6.47 14.49 6.20
C ASP A 110 6.35 15.97 5.77
N THR A 111 5.29 16.66 6.18
CA THR A 111 4.99 18.04 5.80
C THR A 111 5.62 19.09 6.71
N TRP A 112 6.20 18.67 7.84
CA TRP A 112 7.02 19.53 8.70
C TRP A 112 8.22 20.08 7.93
N ALA A 113 8.59 21.34 8.18
CA ALA A 113 9.72 21.97 7.50
C ALA A 113 11.02 21.20 7.76
N PRO A 114 11.87 20.97 6.74
CA PRO A 114 13.23 20.47 6.96
C PRO A 114 14.09 21.42 7.81
N GLU A 115 13.80 22.74 7.74
CA GLU A 115 14.56 23.80 8.39
C GLU A 115 13.59 24.80 9.08
N GLY A 116 13.23 24.58 10.34
CA GLY A 116 12.50 25.56 11.15
C GLY A 116 11.78 24.98 12.36
N ASP A 117 11.48 25.85 13.33
CA ASP A 117 10.89 25.50 14.62
C ASP A 117 9.37 25.80 14.70
N ALA A 118 8.64 25.74 13.57
CA ALA A 118 7.21 26.13 13.51
C ALA A 118 6.37 25.23 12.59
N LEU A 119 5.05 25.22 12.82
CA LEU A 119 4.08 24.75 11.83
C LEU A 119 4.20 25.59 10.56
N ASN A 120 4.18 24.94 9.41
CA ASN A 120 4.20 25.60 8.10
C ASN A 120 2.87 25.38 7.36
N ASP A 121 2.67 26.09 6.25
CA ASP A 121 1.44 25.97 5.48
C ASP A 121 1.25 24.57 4.88
N ASN A 122 2.33 23.86 4.54
CA ASN A 122 2.25 22.49 4.04
C ASN A 122 1.59 21.55 5.07
N PHE A 123 2.01 21.64 6.33
CA PHE A 123 1.44 20.86 7.43
C PHE A 123 -0.03 21.23 7.65
N LEU A 124 -0.35 22.52 7.74
CA LEU A 124 -1.71 22.99 7.98
C LEU A 124 -2.67 22.56 6.84
N ASP A 125 -2.28 22.79 5.59
CA ASP A 125 -3.10 22.47 4.42
C ASP A 125 -3.22 20.96 4.20
N TYR A 126 -2.18 20.18 4.49
CA TYR A 126 -2.25 18.72 4.42
C TYR A 126 -3.39 18.18 5.29
N TYR A 127 -3.50 18.66 6.53
CA TYR A 127 -4.56 18.24 7.44
C TYR A 127 -5.92 18.89 7.13
N GLU A 128 -5.96 20.17 6.73
CA GLU A 128 -7.18 20.86 6.31
C GLU A 128 -7.84 20.15 5.11
N ASN A 129 -7.04 19.67 4.15
CA ASN A 129 -7.56 19.03 2.93
C ASN A 129 -8.40 17.78 3.21
N PHE A 130 -8.08 16.97 4.24
CA PHE A 130 -8.91 15.82 4.61
C PHE A 130 -10.24 16.25 5.24
N ALA A 131 -10.22 17.30 6.06
CA ALA A 131 -11.42 17.86 6.68
C ALA A 131 -12.36 18.46 5.61
N LYS A 132 -11.79 19.29 4.72
CA LYS A 132 -12.47 19.86 3.55
C LYS A 132 -13.07 18.80 2.64
N GLY A 133 -12.35 17.71 2.41
CA GLY A 133 -12.78 16.57 1.60
C GLY A 133 -13.87 15.70 2.25
N GLY A 134 -14.25 16.00 3.50
CA GLY A 134 -15.43 15.46 4.16
C GLY A 134 -15.15 14.37 5.21
N ALA A 135 -13.89 14.08 5.54
CA ALA A 135 -13.57 13.13 6.62
C ALA A 135 -14.14 13.64 7.97
N SER A 136 -14.76 12.78 8.77
CA SER A 136 -15.39 13.21 10.01
C SER A 136 -14.42 13.50 11.15
N LEU A 137 -13.30 12.79 11.19
CA LEU A 137 -12.25 12.94 12.18
C LEU A 137 -10.91 12.84 11.45
N VAL A 138 -10.00 13.75 11.77
CA VAL A 138 -8.68 13.85 11.16
C VAL A 138 -7.62 13.69 12.24
N PHE A 139 -6.97 12.53 12.27
CA PHE A 139 -5.85 12.32 13.19
C PHE A 139 -4.56 12.95 12.67
N VAL A 140 -4.01 13.84 13.47
CA VAL A 140 -2.63 14.33 13.41
C VAL A 140 -1.68 13.24 13.91
N GLU A 141 -0.62 13.01 13.15
CA GLU A 141 0.37 11.95 13.35
C GLU A 141 1.16 12.03 14.67
N SER A 142 1.71 10.89 15.09
CA SER A 142 2.61 10.79 16.25
C SER A 142 4.05 11.22 15.96
N SER A 143 4.25 12.35 15.30
CA SER A 143 5.58 13.00 15.18
C SER A 143 5.99 13.64 16.50
N ILE A 144 5.67 12.99 17.63
CA ILE A 144 5.98 13.48 18.97
C ILE A 144 7.49 13.67 19.07
N GLY A 145 8.34 12.81 18.49
CA GLY A 145 9.80 13.06 18.48
C GLY A 145 10.21 14.42 17.88
N LYS A 146 9.45 14.96 16.90
CA LYS A 146 9.62 16.33 16.37
C LYS A 146 8.99 17.36 17.32
N LEU A 147 7.77 17.12 17.78
CA LEU A 147 7.05 18.00 18.71
C LEU A 147 7.70 18.02 20.12
N MET A 148 7.66 16.89 20.82
CA MET A 148 8.29 16.60 22.12
C MET A 148 8.72 15.12 22.26
N GLY A 149 10.01 14.84 22.46
CA GLY A 149 10.50 13.48 22.72
C GLY A 149 10.40 13.08 24.19
N PHE A 150 10.02 11.82 24.47
CA PHE A 150 9.94 11.29 25.83
C PHE A 150 11.05 10.30 26.12
N LYS A 151 11.69 10.46 27.28
CA LYS A 151 12.73 9.55 27.77
C LYS A 151 12.41 9.12 29.20
N PRO A 152 11.59 8.07 29.38
CA PRO A 152 11.08 7.69 30.69
C PRO A 152 12.17 7.36 31.72
N LEU A 153 13.24 6.69 31.30
CA LEU A 153 14.38 6.35 32.17
C LEU A 153 15.13 7.59 32.68
N GLU A 154 15.14 8.67 31.89
CA GLU A 154 15.75 9.95 32.25
C GLU A 154 14.74 10.90 32.94
N GLN A 155 13.44 10.55 32.95
CA GLN A 155 12.34 11.43 33.38
C GLN A 155 12.36 12.80 32.68
N THR A 156 12.66 12.80 31.37
CA THR A 156 12.69 14.02 30.57
C THR A 156 11.71 13.96 29.40
N ALA A 157 11.04 15.09 29.16
CA ALA A 157 10.19 15.34 28.01
C ALA A 157 10.66 16.62 27.32
N SER A 158 11.33 16.48 26.18
CA SER A 158 11.82 17.60 25.39
C SER A 158 11.94 17.18 23.92
N GLY A 159 11.56 18.06 23.01
CA GLY A 159 11.66 17.82 21.57
C GLY A 159 12.31 18.96 20.82
N TRP A 160 12.30 18.81 19.50
CA TRP A 160 12.87 19.78 18.58
C TRP A 160 12.05 21.07 18.57
N LEU A 161 10.71 20.97 18.52
CA LEU A 161 9.83 22.13 18.48
C LEU A 161 9.46 22.66 19.86
N VAL A 162 9.23 21.77 20.82
CA VAL A 162 8.73 22.12 22.14
C VAL A 162 9.55 21.44 23.23
N SER A 163 10.09 22.26 24.14
CA SER A 163 10.76 21.82 25.37
C SER A 163 9.90 21.99 26.62
N ASP A 164 8.69 22.56 26.49
CA ASP A 164 7.74 22.86 27.56
C ASP A 164 6.31 22.63 27.05
N MET A 165 5.60 21.67 27.64
CA MET A 165 4.27 21.25 27.18
C MET A 165 3.24 22.38 27.23
N THR A 166 3.43 23.40 28.07
CA THR A 166 2.51 24.54 28.17
C THR A 166 2.45 25.39 26.89
N LYS A 167 3.37 25.18 25.94
CA LYS A 167 3.37 25.82 24.61
C LYS A 167 2.60 25.05 23.54
N ILE A 168 2.23 23.79 23.80
CA ILE A 168 1.51 22.95 22.85
C ILE A 168 0.16 23.57 22.45
N PRO A 169 -0.64 24.17 23.35
CA PRO A 169 -1.91 24.80 22.97
C PRO A 169 -1.75 25.83 21.86
N ASP A 170 -0.85 26.80 22.04
CA ASP A 170 -0.63 27.87 21.07
C ASP A 170 -0.01 27.34 19.76
N LEU A 171 0.91 26.37 19.85
CA LEU A 171 1.55 25.81 18.67
C LEU A 171 0.56 25.01 17.81
N MET A 172 -0.32 24.21 18.43
CA MET A 172 -1.17 23.24 17.72
C MET A 172 -2.60 23.75 17.46
N ALA A 173 -3.06 24.82 18.13
CA ALA A 173 -4.37 25.40 17.87
C ALA A 173 -4.65 25.68 16.37
N PRO A 174 -3.70 26.20 15.58
CA PRO A 174 -3.95 26.48 14.16
C PRO A 174 -4.38 25.24 13.35
N VAL A 175 -3.82 24.05 13.62
CA VAL A 175 -4.23 22.84 12.88
C VAL A 175 -5.64 22.40 13.29
N CYS A 176 -5.99 22.49 14.57
CA CYS A 176 -7.34 22.18 15.06
C CYS A 176 -8.37 23.15 14.46
N GLU A 177 -8.09 24.46 14.49
CA GLU A 177 -8.97 25.49 13.90
C GLU A 177 -9.23 25.25 12.41
N ARG A 178 -8.19 24.89 11.65
CA ARG A 178 -8.29 24.55 10.22
C ARG A 178 -9.18 23.33 9.98
N ILE A 179 -9.06 22.29 10.81
CA ILE A 179 -9.89 21.08 10.73
C ILE A 179 -11.36 21.40 11.10
N HIS A 180 -11.57 22.09 12.22
CA HIS A 180 -12.91 22.44 12.74
C HIS A 180 -13.71 23.33 11.80
N LYS A 181 -13.04 24.19 11.01
CA LYS A 181 -13.66 25.04 9.98
C LYS A 181 -14.52 24.27 8.98
N HIS A 182 -14.27 22.96 8.80
CA HIS A 182 -15.00 22.10 7.88
C HIS A 182 -15.92 21.09 8.59
N ASP A 183 -16.37 21.40 9.82
CA ASP A 183 -17.23 20.55 10.66
C ASP A 183 -16.63 19.14 10.89
N SER A 184 -15.31 19.03 10.96
CA SER A 184 -14.59 17.79 11.23
C SER A 184 -13.93 17.88 12.59
N LEU A 185 -13.72 16.74 13.25
CA LEU A 185 -13.04 16.66 14.54
C LEU A 185 -11.54 16.50 14.35
N ALA A 186 -10.74 17.00 15.29
CA ALA A 186 -9.29 16.87 15.32
C ALA A 186 -8.86 15.79 16.32
N GLY A 187 -8.10 14.79 15.86
CA GLY A 187 -7.52 13.76 16.72
C GLY A 187 -6.00 13.89 16.80
N PHE A 188 -5.39 13.50 17.91
CA PHE A 188 -3.93 13.42 18.04
C PHE A 188 -3.48 12.03 18.46
N GLN A 189 -2.53 11.42 17.74
CA GLN A 189 -1.92 10.16 18.14
C GLN A 189 -0.67 10.37 19.00
N LEU A 190 -0.69 9.84 20.21
CA LEU A 190 0.50 9.68 21.04
C LEU A 190 1.18 8.35 20.72
N GLY A 191 2.27 8.42 19.97
CA GLY A 191 3.24 7.34 19.78
C GLY A 191 4.53 7.67 20.52
N MET A 192 5.11 6.68 21.20
CA MET A 192 6.31 6.82 22.01
C MET A 192 7.31 5.68 21.73
N GLY A 193 8.44 6.05 21.13
CA GLY A 193 9.55 5.15 20.84
C GLY A 193 9.38 4.30 19.58
N MET A 194 10.49 3.72 19.12
CA MET A 194 10.52 2.60 18.19
C MET A 194 11.50 1.59 18.77
N LEU A 195 11.02 0.81 19.74
CA LEU A 195 11.87 -0.16 20.43
C LEU A 195 11.95 -1.44 19.61
N ASN A 196 13.08 -2.13 19.74
CA ASN A 196 13.20 -3.48 19.23
C ASN A 196 12.59 -4.48 20.22
N GLU A 197 12.41 -5.72 19.78
CA GLU A 197 11.80 -6.78 20.57
C GLU A 197 12.65 -7.25 21.75
N GLU A 198 13.94 -6.91 21.77
CA GLU A 198 14.90 -7.23 22.84
C GLU A 198 15.02 -6.11 23.88
N THR A 199 14.14 -5.10 23.83
CA THR A 199 14.21 -3.93 24.70
C THR A 199 14.02 -4.29 26.17
N THR A 200 14.87 -3.71 27.03
CA THR A 200 14.74 -3.81 28.49
C THR A 200 14.05 -2.59 29.11
N VAL A 201 13.67 -1.59 28.30
CA VAL A 201 13.15 -0.30 28.80
C VAL A 201 12.01 -0.49 29.79
N ILE A 202 11.04 -1.37 29.50
CA ILE A 202 9.92 -1.65 30.39
C ILE A 202 10.38 -2.27 31.70
N THR A 203 11.38 -3.16 31.66
CA THR A 203 11.94 -3.81 32.83
C THR A 203 12.77 -2.85 33.68
N ASP A 204 13.49 -1.93 33.04
CA ASP A 204 14.44 -1.03 33.69
C ASP A 204 13.78 0.19 34.33
N MET A 205 12.53 0.52 33.96
CA MET A 205 11.80 1.63 34.57
C MET A 205 11.57 1.40 36.07
N THR A 206 11.96 2.36 36.91
CA THR A 206 11.57 2.36 38.32
C THR A 206 10.10 2.75 38.50
N PRO A 207 9.48 2.52 39.67
CA PRO A 207 8.15 3.06 39.96
C PRO A 207 8.05 4.57 39.74
N GLU A 208 9.12 5.33 40.02
CA GLU A 208 9.18 6.77 39.74
C GLU A 208 9.22 7.07 38.25
N ASN A 209 9.91 6.28 37.42
CA ASN A 209 9.86 6.43 35.96
C ASN A 209 8.44 6.15 35.43
N ILE A 210 7.76 5.13 35.96
CA ILE A 210 6.39 4.79 35.58
C ILE A 210 5.43 5.92 35.97
N GLN A 211 5.50 6.39 37.21
CA GLN A 211 4.64 7.48 37.67
C GLN A 211 4.88 8.76 36.85
N TRP A 212 6.14 9.13 36.63
CA TRP A 212 6.50 10.26 35.80
C TRP A 212 5.91 10.14 34.38
N LEU A 213 6.00 8.96 33.78
CA LEU A 213 5.46 8.73 32.44
C LEU A 213 3.93 8.88 32.42
N LYS A 214 3.21 8.30 33.40
CA LYS A 214 1.75 8.45 33.51
C LYS A 214 1.36 9.93 33.62
N ASP A 215 1.98 10.66 34.54
CA ASP A 215 1.71 12.07 34.78
C ASP A 215 1.98 12.92 33.52
N THR A 216 3.07 12.62 32.82
CA THR A 216 3.44 13.33 31.60
C THR A 216 2.46 13.07 30.45
N ILE A 217 1.95 11.84 30.30
CA ILE A 217 0.93 11.53 29.29
C ILE A 217 -0.38 12.24 29.60
N VAL A 218 -0.80 12.27 30.87
CA VAL A 218 -2.01 12.98 31.31
C VAL A 218 -1.87 14.48 31.08
N GLU A 219 -0.73 15.07 31.42
CA GLU A 219 -0.45 16.49 31.16
C GLU A 219 -0.48 16.79 29.66
N LEU A 220 0.13 15.95 28.82
CA LEU A 220 0.05 16.11 27.37
C LEU A 220 -1.41 16.09 26.89
N ALA A 221 -2.25 15.20 27.42
CA ALA A 221 -3.67 15.15 27.06
C ALA A 221 -4.39 16.47 27.39
N VAL A 222 -4.10 17.06 28.56
CA VAL A 222 -4.65 18.36 28.97
C VAL A 222 -4.24 19.46 28.00
N GLN A 223 -2.96 19.49 27.61
CA GLN A 223 -2.43 20.50 26.69
C GLN A 223 -2.97 20.33 25.27
N LEU A 224 -3.09 19.09 24.76
CA LEU A 224 -3.70 18.81 23.46
C LEU A 224 -5.18 19.19 23.44
N LYS A 225 -5.92 18.87 24.50
CA LYS A 225 -7.31 19.31 24.64
C LYS A 225 -7.41 20.84 24.65
N ALA A 226 -6.52 21.52 25.36
CA ALA A 226 -6.46 22.98 25.37
C ALA A 226 -6.10 23.57 23.99
N ALA A 227 -5.34 22.84 23.16
CA ALA A 227 -5.10 23.17 21.75
C ALA A 227 -6.33 22.98 20.85
N GLY A 228 -7.41 22.37 21.34
CA GLY A 228 -8.61 22.07 20.56
C GLY A 228 -8.64 20.68 19.93
N PHE A 229 -7.77 19.75 20.32
CA PHE A 229 -7.95 18.35 19.92
C PHE A 229 -9.17 17.74 20.63
N ASP A 230 -10.01 17.07 19.86
CA ASP A 230 -11.26 16.43 20.31
C ASP A 230 -11.05 15.00 20.78
N VAL A 231 -10.01 14.33 20.28
CA VAL A 231 -9.73 12.90 20.55
C VAL A 231 -8.23 12.72 20.77
N MET A 232 -7.87 11.99 21.82
CA MET A 232 -6.50 11.49 22.00
C MET A 232 -6.46 9.99 21.67
N GLU A 233 -5.53 9.58 20.83
CA GLU A 233 -5.22 8.16 20.60
C GLU A 233 -3.93 7.77 21.33
N LEU A 234 -3.99 6.69 22.11
CA LEU A 234 -2.83 6.03 22.71
C LEU A 234 -2.34 4.91 21.77
N HIS A 235 -1.14 5.05 21.22
CA HIS A 235 -0.56 4.06 20.31
C HIS A 235 0.08 2.90 21.11
N CYS A 236 -0.71 1.86 21.34
CA CYS A 236 -0.36 0.64 22.08
C CYS A 236 -0.15 -0.56 21.15
N ALA A 237 0.34 -0.30 19.94
CA ALA A 237 0.55 -1.27 18.88
C ALA A 237 1.97 -1.20 18.34
N ALA A 238 2.35 -2.18 17.54
CA ALA A 238 3.65 -2.23 16.87
C ALA A 238 4.89 -2.16 17.76
N THR A 239 5.77 -1.18 17.55
CA THR A 239 7.06 -1.06 18.24
C THR A 239 7.04 0.00 19.35
N GLN A 240 5.84 0.41 19.77
CA GLN A 240 5.64 1.49 20.73
C GLN A 240 5.80 1.00 22.18
N ILE A 241 6.38 1.84 23.03
CA ILE A 241 6.63 1.52 24.45
C ILE A 241 5.36 1.08 25.19
N LEU A 242 4.22 1.71 24.87
CA LEU A 242 2.95 1.47 25.55
C LEU A 242 2.45 0.04 25.37
N LYS A 243 2.70 -0.56 24.19
CA LYS A 243 2.37 -1.95 23.91
C LYS A 243 3.10 -2.91 24.85
N TYR A 244 4.39 -2.66 25.09
CA TYR A 244 5.26 -3.64 25.73
C TYR A 244 4.93 -3.90 27.20
N PHE A 245 4.20 -3.00 27.89
CA PHE A 245 3.60 -3.32 29.19
C PHE A 245 2.62 -4.49 29.12
N MET A 246 1.85 -4.59 28.03
CA MET A 246 0.84 -5.64 27.84
C MET A 246 1.42 -6.97 27.37
N MET A 247 2.64 -6.99 26.82
CA MET A 247 3.22 -8.18 26.17
C MET A 247 3.99 -9.05 27.15
N ALA A 248 3.47 -10.25 27.47
CA ALA A 248 4.12 -11.19 28.40
C ALA A 248 5.53 -11.63 27.96
N ARG A 249 5.80 -11.68 26.65
CA ARG A 249 7.14 -12.00 26.13
C ARG A 249 8.19 -10.92 26.38
N VAL A 250 7.80 -9.64 26.45
CA VAL A 250 8.73 -8.50 26.63
C VAL A 250 8.74 -7.99 28.08
N ASN A 251 7.58 -7.85 28.71
CA ASN A 251 7.49 -7.39 30.09
C ASN A 251 8.02 -8.46 31.06
N LYS A 252 9.18 -8.21 31.67
CA LYS A 252 9.80 -9.11 32.67
C LYS A 252 9.75 -8.55 34.09
N ARG A 253 8.89 -7.57 34.36
CA ARG A 253 8.75 -7.00 35.71
C ARG A 253 8.10 -7.99 36.67
N GLU A 254 8.48 -7.89 37.93
CA GLU A 254 7.93 -8.69 39.05
C GLU A 254 7.04 -7.89 40.00
N ASP A 255 6.82 -6.60 39.71
CA ASP A 255 5.97 -5.70 40.48
C ASP A 255 4.52 -5.68 39.97
N GLU A 256 3.72 -4.69 40.42
CA GLU A 256 2.30 -4.56 40.09
C GLU A 256 2.01 -4.22 38.62
N TYR A 257 3.05 -3.93 37.81
CA TYR A 257 2.97 -3.71 36.37
C TYR A 257 3.55 -4.88 35.56
N GLY A 258 3.83 -6.02 36.21
CA GLY A 258 4.51 -7.16 35.62
C GLY A 258 3.64 -8.18 34.88
N ALA A 259 4.30 -9.24 34.42
CA ALA A 259 3.68 -10.25 33.54
C ALA A 259 2.80 -11.29 34.25
N GLN A 260 2.67 -11.23 35.58
CA GLN A 260 2.07 -12.30 36.40
C GLN A 260 0.61 -12.59 36.04
N ASN A 261 -0.13 -11.57 35.59
CA ASN A 261 -1.51 -11.70 35.16
C ASN A 261 -1.91 -10.53 34.25
N LEU A 262 -3.08 -10.63 33.63
CA LEU A 262 -3.65 -9.63 32.73
C LEU A 262 -3.86 -8.27 33.40
N GLU A 263 -4.33 -8.26 34.65
CA GLU A 263 -4.62 -7.02 35.41
C GLU A 263 -3.34 -6.20 35.62
N ASN A 264 -2.24 -6.85 35.99
CA ASN A 264 -0.94 -6.19 36.17
C ASN A 264 -0.41 -5.63 34.84
N ARG A 265 -0.45 -6.43 33.76
CA ARG A 265 0.03 -6.00 32.43
C ARG A 265 -0.75 -4.84 31.83
N THR A 266 -2.04 -4.74 32.14
CA THR A 266 -2.91 -3.65 31.67
C THR A 266 -2.95 -2.44 32.63
N ARG A 267 -2.51 -2.60 33.88
CA ARG A 267 -2.59 -1.59 34.95
C ARG A 267 -2.07 -0.23 34.52
N PHE A 268 -0.88 -0.18 33.92
CA PHE A 268 -0.27 1.07 33.47
C PHE A 268 -1.21 1.85 32.53
N LEU A 269 -1.74 1.19 31.50
CA LEU A 269 -2.64 1.83 30.54
C LEU A 269 -4.00 2.17 31.15
N CYS A 270 -4.55 1.31 32.00
CA CYS A 270 -5.78 1.59 32.72
C CYS A 270 -5.65 2.88 33.56
N GLU A 271 -4.54 3.06 34.27
CA GLU A 271 -4.28 4.25 35.08
C GLU A 271 -4.05 5.50 34.22
N VAL A 272 -3.36 5.38 33.09
CA VAL A 272 -3.21 6.49 32.12
C VAL A 272 -4.57 6.92 31.58
N ILE A 273 -5.39 5.98 31.12
CA ILE A 273 -6.73 6.27 30.58
C ILE A 273 -7.60 6.94 31.65
N ALA A 274 -7.65 6.37 32.85
CA ALA A 274 -8.41 6.93 33.96
C ALA A 274 -7.92 8.34 34.33
N GLY A 275 -6.60 8.57 34.35
CA GLY A 275 -6.00 9.88 34.60
C GLY A 275 -6.36 10.91 33.53
N ILE A 276 -6.36 10.52 32.25
CA ILE A 276 -6.82 11.39 31.15
C ILE A 276 -8.29 11.74 31.35
N LYS A 277 -9.15 10.76 31.67
CA LYS A 277 -10.58 11.00 31.92
C LYS A 277 -10.82 11.89 33.13
N GLU A 278 -10.03 11.77 34.19
CA GLU A 278 -10.11 12.64 35.36
C GLU A 278 -9.70 14.08 35.01
N ALA A 279 -8.57 14.26 34.33
CA ALA A 279 -8.03 15.58 34.02
C ALA A 279 -8.76 16.31 32.88
N CYS A 280 -9.15 15.58 31.84
CA CYS A 280 -9.81 16.12 30.64
C CYS A 280 -11.34 16.01 30.71
N GLY A 281 -11.90 15.36 31.72
CA GLY A 281 -13.34 15.11 31.84
C GLY A 281 -13.76 13.77 31.24
N GLN A 282 -14.79 13.16 31.85
CA GLN A 282 -15.20 11.78 31.58
C GLN A 282 -15.67 11.56 30.13
N ASP A 283 -16.20 12.60 29.50
CA ASP A 283 -16.67 12.57 28.11
C ASP A 283 -15.54 12.80 27.10
N TYR A 284 -14.30 13.16 27.51
CA TYR A 284 -13.20 13.37 26.57
C TYR A 284 -12.78 12.03 25.92
N PRO A 285 -12.93 11.86 24.60
CA PRO A 285 -12.67 10.58 23.92
C PRO A 285 -11.21 10.12 24.02
N VAL A 286 -11.02 8.87 24.43
CA VAL A 286 -9.71 8.18 24.39
C VAL A 286 -9.82 6.97 23.47
N GLN A 287 -9.10 7.01 22.35
CA GLN A 287 -8.93 5.89 21.44
C GLN A 287 -7.66 5.11 21.78
N VAL A 288 -7.70 3.79 21.65
CA VAL A 288 -6.54 2.92 21.82
C VAL A 288 -6.24 2.21 20.51
N LEU A 289 -5.08 2.50 19.93
CA LEU A 289 -4.56 1.70 18.83
C LEU A 289 -3.85 0.47 19.41
N ILE A 290 -4.30 -0.72 19.06
CA ILE A 290 -3.86 -1.99 19.67
C ILE A 290 -3.63 -3.07 18.61
N ASP A 291 -2.69 -3.98 18.88
CA ASP A 291 -2.51 -5.18 18.05
C ASP A 291 -3.60 -6.19 18.36
N ALA A 292 -4.37 -6.62 17.36
CA ALA A 292 -5.38 -7.66 17.50
C ALA A 292 -4.75 -9.05 17.67
N VAL A 293 -3.65 -9.32 16.97
CA VAL A 293 -2.96 -10.61 16.98
C VAL A 293 -1.51 -10.44 16.50
N GLU A 294 -0.60 -11.24 17.06
CA GLU A 294 0.80 -11.32 16.66
C GLU A 294 1.13 -12.66 15.96
N GLU A 295 2.04 -12.61 14.98
CA GLU A 295 2.63 -13.79 14.35
C GLU A 295 4.16 -13.67 14.27
N ASN A 296 4.85 -14.78 14.51
CA ASN A 296 6.30 -14.88 14.40
C ASN A 296 6.72 -15.14 12.95
N ASP A 297 6.95 -14.09 12.17
CA ASP A 297 7.28 -14.24 10.74
C ASP A 297 8.67 -14.87 10.49
N ALA A 298 9.60 -14.76 11.44
CA ALA A 298 10.93 -15.37 11.37
C ALA A 298 10.87 -16.90 11.58
N ALA A 299 9.90 -17.38 12.35
CA ALA A 299 9.65 -18.79 12.59
C ALA A 299 8.13 -19.05 12.58
N LEU A 300 7.52 -18.96 11.39
CA LEU A 300 6.07 -19.02 11.19
C LEU A 300 5.39 -20.14 12.00
N GLY A 301 4.33 -19.75 12.72
CA GLY A 301 3.56 -20.64 13.59
C GLY A 301 4.14 -20.85 14.99
N ASN A 302 5.41 -20.50 15.23
CA ASN A 302 6.01 -20.57 16.56
C ASN A 302 5.72 -19.30 17.38
N ASN A 303 4.49 -19.25 17.92
CA ASN A 303 3.90 -18.07 18.56
C ASN A 303 3.91 -18.13 20.10
N ASP A 304 4.83 -18.86 20.73
CA ASP A 304 4.87 -18.94 22.19
C ASP A 304 5.13 -17.56 22.82
N GLY A 305 4.21 -17.12 23.69
CA GLY A 305 4.23 -15.79 24.32
C GLY A 305 3.84 -14.62 23.42
N PHE A 306 3.44 -14.85 22.16
CA PHE A 306 2.93 -13.83 21.26
C PHE A 306 1.46 -13.53 21.57
N LEU A 307 1.04 -12.30 21.28
CA LEU A 307 -0.33 -11.85 21.57
C LEU A 307 -1.37 -12.63 20.73
N THR A 308 -2.29 -13.29 21.42
CA THR A 308 -3.46 -13.94 20.80
C THR A 308 -4.64 -12.98 20.71
N LEU A 309 -5.60 -13.27 19.82
CA LEU A 309 -6.85 -12.51 19.73
C LEU A 309 -7.64 -12.52 21.04
N GLU A 310 -7.72 -13.67 21.71
CA GLU A 310 -8.44 -13.79 22.98
C GLU A 310 -7.83 -12.90 24.07
N GLU A 311 -6.50 -12.93 24.20
CA GLU A 311 -5.79 -12.06 25.14
C GLU A 311 -5.95 -10.59 24.77
N SER A 312 -5.90 -10.26 23.47
CA SER A 312 -6.06 -8.90 22.97
C SER A 312 -7.46 -8.34 23.27
N VAL A 313 -8.52 -9.14 23.07
CA VAL A 313 -9.89 -8.77 23.48
C VAL A 313 -9.99 -8.58 25.00
N ALA A 314 -9.37 -9.47 25.79
CA ALA A 314 -9.37 -9.35 27.24
C ALA A 314 -8.63 -8.08 27.73
N ASN A 315 -7.52 -7.71 27.07
CA ASN A 315 -6.86 -6.42 27.31
C ASN A 315 -7.84 -5.27 27.02
N ALA A 316 -8.50 -5.27 25.86
CA ALA A 316 -9.44 -4.23 25.47
C ALA A 316 -10.60 -4.07 26.47
N GLN A 317 -11.13 -5.16 27.03
CA GLN A 317 -12.15 -5.11 28.08
C GLN A 317 -11.67 -4.38 29.34
N MET A 318 -10.42 -4.59 29.77
CA MET A 318 -9.85 -3.87 30.91
C MET A 318 -9.70 -2.37 30.60
N LEU A 319 -9.24 -2.03 29.39
CA LEU A 319 -9.08 -0.65 28.96
C LEU A 319 -10.43 0.07 28.77
N GLU A 320 -11.46 -0.61 28.24
CA GLU A 320 -12.83 -0.07 28.16
C GLU A 320 -13.38 0.25 29.55
N LYS A 321 -13.16 -0.65 30.52
CA LYS A 321 -13.57 -0.44 31.91
C LYS A 321 -12.84 0.75 32.55
N ALA A 322 -11.59 0.99 32.18
CA ALA A 322 -10.82 2.16 32.63
C ALA A 322 -11.27 3.47 31.98
N GLY A 323 -11.95 3.40 30.83
CA GLY A 323 -12.56 4.56 30.18
C GLY A 323 -12.27 4.69 28.68
N ALA A 324 -11.58 3.75 28.03
CA ALA A 324 -11.39 3.81 26.58
C ALA A 324 -12.74 3.81 25.84
N ASP A 325 -12.86 4.67 24.82
CA ASP A 325 -14.10 4.84 24.06
C ASP A 325 -14.04 4.19 22.68
N SER A 326 -12.83 3.92 22.17
CA SER A 326 -12.63 3.36 20.84
C SER A 326 -11.35 2.53 20.73
N PHE A 327 -11.37 1.51 19.86
CA PHE A 327 -10.24 0.66 19.53
C PHE A 327 -9.95 0.66 18.03
N TYR A 328 -8.69 0.94 17.67
CA TYR A 328 -8.18 0.85 16.31
C TYR A 328 -7.22 -0.35 16.23
N LEU A 329 -7.57 -1.37 15.44
CA LEU A 329 -6.85 -2.64 15.41
C LEU A 329 -5.76 -2.69 14.34
N ARG A 330 -4.65 -3.34 14.68
CA ARG A 330 -3.59 -3.75 13.75
C ARG A 330 -3.31 -5.25 13.83
N VAL A 331 -2.71 -5.80 12.79
CA VAL A 331 -2.02 -7.09 12.89
C VAL A 331 -0.57 -6.78 13.25
N SER A 332 0.10 -7.62 14.02
CA SER A 332 1.50 -7.41 14.35
C SER A 332 2.38 -8.58 13.91
N VAL A 333 3.49 -8.22 13.31
CA VAL A 333 4.60 -9.10 12.94
C VAL A 333 5.86 -8.47 13.52
N PRO A 334 6.26 -8.87 14.73
CA PRO A 334 7.45 -8.36 15.41
C PRO A 334 8.68 -8.38 14.50
N GLY A 335 9.44 -7.28 14.44
CA GLY A 335 10.56 -7.13 13.51
C GLY A 335 10.19 -6.70 12.07
N ARG A 336 8.89 -6.60 11.73
CA ARG A 336 8.38 -6.08 10.45
C ARG A 336 7.38 -4.95 10.64
N HIS A 337 7.84 -3.81 11.17
CA HIS A 337 7.00 -2.66 11.51
C HIS A 337 6.01 -2.22 10.40
N ILE A 338 6.44 -2.17 9.14
CA ILE A 338 5.59 -1.73 8.01
C ILE A 338 4.34 -2.62 7.81
N ALA A 339 4.48 -3.93 7.98
CA ALA A 339 3.42 -4.89 7.75
C ALA A 339 2.34 -4.85 8.85
N GLN A 340 2.54 -4.04 9.89
CA GLN A 340 1.58 -3.90 10.96
C GLN A 340 0.48 -2.89 10.66
N PHE A 341 0.77 -1.92 9.79
CA PHE A 341 -0.21 -0.92 9.33
C PHE A 341 -0.44 -0.94 7.81
N ALA A 342 0.46 -1.56 7.05
CA ALA A 342 0.27 -1.94 5.65
C ALA A 342 0.42 -3.46 5.47
N PRO A 343 -0.39 -4.30 6.16
CA PRO A 343 -0.31 -5.76 6.05
C PRO A 343 -0.62 -6.28 4.65
N ASP A 344 -1.27 -5.46 3.82
CA ASP A 344 -1.49 -5.75 2.42
C ASP A 344 -0.20 -5.95 1.61
N LEU A 345 0.95 -5.50 2.12
CA LEU A 345 2.25 -5.82 1.53
C LEU A 345 2.49 -7.32 1.35
N MET A 346 1.94 -8.17 2.21
CA MET A 346 2.07 -9.62 2.12
C MET A 346 1.43 -10.20 0.85
N PHE A 347 0.67 -9.40 0.10
CA PHE A 347 0.03 -9.75 -1.17
C PHE A 347 0.71 -9.09 -2.37
N SER A 348 1.83 -8.40 -2.16
CA SER A 348 2.64 -7.87 -3.25
C SER A 348 3.15 -9.00 -4.15
N GLY A 349 3.50 -8.68 -5.40
CA GLY A 349 4.04 -9.68 -6.33
C GLY A 349 2.98 -10.61 -6.92
N TYR A 350 3.30 -11.19 -8.07
CA TYR A 350 2.33 -11.95 -8.86
C TYR A 350 2.09 -13.35 -8.26
N ARG A 351 0.88 -13.59 -7.72
CA ARG A 351 0.45 -14.88 -7.14
C ARG A 351 1.34 -15.37 -5.99
N SER A 352 1.83 -14.42 -5.19
CA SER A 352 2.74 -14.63 -4.06
C SER A 352 2.08 -14.34 -2.71
N GLU A 353 0.77 -14.56 -2.59
CA GLU A 353 -0.03 -14.15 -1.43
C GLU A 353 0.48 -14.78 -0.12
N GLY A 354 0.63 -13.93 0.91
CA GLY A 354 1.14 -14.31 2.23
C GLY A 354 2.66 -14.20 2.37
N MET A 355 3.39 -13.60 1.44
CA MET A 355 4.85 -13.43 1.56
C MET A 355 5.24 -12.81 2.91
N THR A 356 6.32 -13.31 3.49
CA THR A 356 6.98 -12.72 4.64
C THR A 356 8.28 -12.03 4.22
N GLY A 357 8.84 -11.20 5.10
CA GLY A 357 10.17 -10.61 4.87
C GLY A 357 11.33 -11.62 4.99
N PHE A 358 11.04 -12.90 5.24
CA PHE A 358 12.03 -13.97 5.37
C PHE A 358 11.94 -15.00 4.22
N GLY A 359 11.13 -14.71 3.20
CA GLY A 359 10.97 -15.56 2.00
C GLY A 359 9.99 -16.74 2.17
N THR A 360 9.43 -16.91 3.37
CA THR A 360 8.33 -17.85 3.63
C THR A 360 6.98 -17.26 3.24
N ARG A 361 5.90 -18.06 3.34
CA ARG A 361 4.52 -17.59 3.13
C ARG A 361 3.65 -17.99 4.31
N ALA A 362 2.90 -17.02 4.84
CA ALA A 362 1.85 -17.27 5.81
C ALA A 362 0.63 -17.89 5.12
N ASP A 363 0.23 -19.08 5.56
CA ASP A 363 -1.12 -19.63 5.40
C ASP A 363 -2.09 -18.92 6.35
N PHE A 364 -2.95 -18.03 5.86
CA PHE A 364 -3.85 -17.25 6.72
C PHE A 364 -4.97 -18.09 7.35
N SER A 365 -5.19 -19.33 6.92
CA SER A 365 -6.14 -20.24 7.58
C SER A 365 -5.62 -20.80 8.91
N GLN A 366 -4.31 -20.72 9.13
CA GLN A 366 -3.64 -21.28 10.32
C GLN A 366 -2.85 -20.21 11.10
N HIS A 367 -2.07 -19.39 10.39
CA HIS A 367 -1.30 -18.30 10.98
C HIS A 367 -2.21 -17.17 11.44
N PHE A 368 -1.71 -16.33 12.36
CA PHE A 368 -2.49 -15.32 13.08
C PHE A 368 -3.72 -15.92 13.78
N GLY A 369 -3.66 -17.20 14.16
CA GLY A 369 -4.80 -17.92 14.73
C GLY A 369 -6.00 -18.06 13.77
N GLY A 370 -5.81 -17.88 12.46
CA GLY A 370 -6.87 -17.97 11.46
C GLY A 370 -7.84 -16.78 11.42
N ILE A 371 -7.55 -15.68 12.11
CA ILE A 371 -8.48 -14.53 12.18
C ILE A 371 -8.31 -13.53 11.02
N VAL A 372 -7.14 -13.53 10.38
CA VAL A 372 -6.79 -12.58 9.34
C VAL A 372 -7.35 -13.06 8.00
N ASP A 373 -8.09 -12.18 7.32
CA ASP A 373 -8.62 -12.48 5.99
C ASP A 373 -7.51 -12.45 4.93
N GLY A 374 -7.28 -13.63 4.33
CA GLY A 374 -6.34 -13.86 3.24
C GLY A 374 -6.95 -13.84 1.85
N GLU A 375 -8.26 -13.68 1.69
CA GLU A 375 -8.98 -13.93 0.43
C GLU A 375 -9.12 -12.69 -0.47
N HIS A 376 -9.00 -11.48 0.09
CA HIS A 376 -9.32 -10.23 -0.63
C HIS A 376 -8.11 -9.34 -0.87
N SER A 377 -6.97 -9.95 -1.20
CA SER A 377 -5.69 -9.29 -1.49
C SER A 377 -5.28 -8.29 -0.41
N GLY A 378 -5.63 -8.55 0.84
CA GLY A 378 -5.35 -7.67 1.97
C GLY A 378 -6.31 -6.48 2.16
N ALA A 379 -7.45 -6.45 1.47
CA ALA A 379 -8.54 -5.51 1.77
C ALA A 379 -9.40 -6.05 2.91
N GLY A 380 -9.69 -5.24 3.92
CA GLY A 380 -10.58 -5.64 5.03
C GLY A 380 -10.00 -6.72 5.96
N MET A 381 -8.68 -6.91 5.99
CA MET A 381 -8.00 -8.05 6.63
C MET A 381 -8.43 -8.36 8.07
N LEU A 382 -8.84 -7.33 8.81
CA LEU A 382 -9.12 -7.39 10.24
C LEU A 382 -10.60 -7.22 10.58
N ILE A 383 -11.51 -7.26 9.59
CA ILE A 383 -12.96 -7.15 9.84
C ILE A 383 -13.43 -8.23 10.82
N SER A 384 -12.96 -9.48 10.67
CA SER A 384 -13.29 -10.58 11.59
C SER A 384 -12.75 -10.34 13.01
N ALA A 385 -11.58 -9.72 13.14
CA ALA A 385 -11.02 -9.34 14.44
C ALA A 385 -11.84 -8.20 15.08
N CYS A 386 -12.30 -7.22 14.30
CA CYS A 386 -13.24 -6.20 14.78
C CYS A 386 -14.52 -6.83 15.32
N GLU A 387 -15.10 -7.79 14.60
CA GLU A 387 -16.31 -8.49 15.05
C GLU A 387 -16.09 -9.22 16.39
N ALA A 388 -14.93 -9.85 16.58
CA ALA A 388 -14.59 -10.49 17.85
C ALA A 388 -14.49 -9.47 19.00
N TYR A 389 -13.84 -8.32 18.75
CA TYR A 389 -13.79 -7.20 19.69
C TYR A 389 -15.18 -6.68 20.04
N LYS A 390 -16.03 -6.44 19.04
CA LYS A 390 -17.41 -5.97 19.22
C LYS A 390 -18.27 -6.91 20.07
N LYS A 391 -18.04 -8.22 19.98
CA LYS A 391 -18.70 -9.22 20.84
C LYS A 391 -18.19 -9.19 22.29
N GLY A 392 -16.92 -8.84 22.48
CA GLY A 392 -16.28 -8.78 23.80
C GLY A 392 -16.49 -7.45 24.54
N LEU A 393 -16.72 -6.36 23.83
CA LEU A 393 -16.84 -5.01 24.36
C LEU A 393 -18.29 -4.60 24.59
N SER A 394 -18.50 -3.65 25.51
CA SER A 394 -19.83 -3.24 25.97
C SER A 394 -20.36 -2.02 25.21
N LYS A 395 -19.47 -1.06 24.91
CA LYS A 395 -19.84 0.26 24.38
C LYS A 395 -18.82 0.83 23.38
N ALA A 396 -17.55 0.45 23.49
CA ALA A 396 -16.50 1.08 22.71
C ALA A 396 -16.67 0.80 21.21
N SER A 397 -16.36 1.80 20.39
CA SER A 397 -16.34 1.64 18.94
C SER A 397 -15.08 0.90 18.48
N VAL A 398 -15.15 0.22 17.35
CA VAL A 398 -14.04 -0.59 16.83
C VAL A 398 -13.83 -0.32 15.33
N SER A 399 -12.58 -0.10 14.94
CA SER A 399 -12.10 -0.02 13.56
C SER A 399 -10.80 -0.80 13.41
N ALA A 400 -10.31 -1.00 12.18
CA ALA A 400 -9.03 -1.64 11.93
C ALA A 400 -8.26 -1.05 10.75
N ALA A 401 -6.97 -1.38 10.70
CA ALA A 401 -6.11 -1.23 9.54
C ALA A 401 -6.35 -2.40 8.56
N GLY A 402 -5.54 -2.48 7.49
CA GLY A 402 -5.69 -3.51 6.45
C GLY A 402 -6.51 -3.06 5.25
N TYR A 403 -6.12 -1.91 4.69
CA TYR A 403 -6.65 -1.34 3.45
C TYR A 403 -8.20 -1.25 3.40
N MET A 404 -8.76 -0.43 4.29
CA MET A 404 -10.20 -0.16 4.41
C MET A 404 -10.68 0.86 3.35
N ASP A 405 -10.42 0.60 2.06
CA ASP A 405 -10.87 1.48 0.96
C ASP A 405 -12.28 1.11 0.43
N PRO A 406 -13.35 1.85 0.79
CA PRO A 406 -14.71 1.57 0.33
C PRO A 406 -14.89 1.79 -1.17
N ARG A 407 -13.98 2.52 -1.86
CA ARG A 407 -14.00 2.62 -3.32
C ARG A 407 -13.58 1.30 -3.96
N THR A 408 -12.53 0.66 -3.45
CA THR A 408 -12.01 -0.60 -4.01
C THR A 408 -12.94 -1.76 -3.69
N ALA A 409 -13.32 -1.92 -2.41
CA ALA A 409 -14.07 -3.07 -1.94
C ALA A 409 -15.42 -2.68 -1.29
N PRO A 410 -16.38 -2.10 -2.04
CA PRO A 410 -17.57 -1.51 -1.45
C PRO A 410 -18.45 -2.53 -0.74
N ASP A 411 -18.76 -3.67 -1.38
CA ASP A 411 -19.64 -4.67 -0.75
C ASP A 411 -19.02 -5.27 0.52
N LEU A 412 -17.70 -5.50 0.53
CA LEU A 412 -16.96 -6.00 1.69
C LEU A 412 -16.94 -4.98 2.84
N ILE A 413 -16.52 -3.74 2.55
CA ILE A 413 -16.23 -2.74 3.57
C ILE A 413 -17.49 -2.01 4.03
N VAL A 414 -18.33 -1.57 3.10
CA VAL A 414 -19.60 -0.91 3.45
C VAL A 414 -20.56 -1.92 4.06
N GLY A 415 -20.58 -3.16 3.55
CA GLY A 415 -21.33 -4.26 4.16
C GLY A 415 -20.89 -4.52 5.60
N ALA A 416 -19.59 -4.53 5.89
CA ALA A 416 -19.10 -4.70 7.27
C ALA A 416 -19.54 -3.58 8.22
N VAL A 417 -19.64 -2.33 7.73
CA VAL A 417 -20.19 -1.21 8.50
C VAL A 417 -21.70 -1.38 8.71
N ALA A 418 -22.45 -1.72 7.66
CA ALA A 418 -23.89 -1.94 7.72
C ALA A 418 -24.26 -3.10 8.67
N ASP A 419 -23.45 -4.16 8.68
CA ASP A 419 -23.60 -5.32 9.55
C ASP A 419 -23.16 -5.06 11.01
N GLY A 420 -22.55 -3.90 11.30
CA GLY A 420 -22.01 -3.58 12.62
C GLY A 420 -20.78 -4.38 13.03
N LYS A 421 -20.08 -5.00 12.07
CA LYS A 421 -18.79 -5.70 12.30
C LYS A 421 -17.65 -4.71 12.53
N VAL A 422 -17.74 -3.54 11.91
CA VAL A 422 -16.83 -2.41 12.04
C VAL A 422 -17.67 -1.15 12.26
N ASP A 423 -17.31 -0.30 13.22
CA ASP A 423 -18.12 0.91 13.51
C ASP A 423 -17.79 2.07 12.57
N TYR A 424 -16.53 2.22 12.17
CA TYR A 424 -16.06 3.30 11.30
C TYR A 424 -14.80 2.86 10.54
N LEU A 425 -14.44 3.61 9.49
CA LEU A 425 -13.30 3.31 8.62
C LEU A 425 -12.11 4.20 8.99
N MET A 426 -10.99 3.58 9.34
CA MET A 426 -9.69 4.22 9.48
C MET A 426 -8.93 4.13 8.16
N ILE A 427 -8.77 5.27 7.48
CA ILE A 427 -8.21 5.33 6.12
C ILE A 427 -7.04 6.33 6.09
N THR A 428 -5.89 5.93 5.54
CA THR A 428 -4.78 6.85 5.24
C THR A 428 -4.55 6.90 3.74
N ARG A 429 -3.91 5.87 3.17
CA ARG A 429 -3.37 5.93 1.79
C ARG A 429 -4.42 6.30 0.74
N PRO A 430 -5.65 5.75 0.74
CA PRO A 430 -6.70 6.19 -0.18
C PRO A 430 -7.10 7.65 -0.02
N LEU A 431 -7.24 8.17 1.20
CA LEU A 431 -7.52 9.59 1.45
C LEU A 431 -6.34 10.48 1.06
N THR A 432 -5.10 10.04 1.25
CA THR A 432 -3.91 10.78 0.81
C THR A 432 -3.86 10.92 -0.72
N VAL A 433 -4.31 9.89 -1.43
CA VAL A 433 -4.44 9.94 -2.89
C VAL A 433 -5.55 10.90 -3.29
N ASP A 434 -6.73 10.79 -2.68
CA ASP A 434 -7.89 11.63 -2.97
C ASP A 434 -8.62 12.08 -1.70
N PRO A 435 -8.30 13.27 -1.16
CA PRO A 435 -8.95 13.77 0.05
C PRO A 435 -10.47 13.98 -0.14
N GLU A 436 -10.94 14.20 -1.37
CA GLU A 436 -12.36 14.39 -1.71
C GLU A 436 -13.14 13.08 -1.78
N MET A 437 -12.52 11.93 -1.52
CA MET A 437 -13.20 10.62 -1.52
C MET A 437 -14.53 10.63 -0.75
N PRO A 438 -14.64 11.15 0.50
CA PRO A 438 -15.92 11.19 1.21
C PRO A 438 -17.00 11.99 0.46
N ASN A 439 -16.68 13.20 0.00
CA ASN A 439 -17.60 14.04 -0.77
C ASN A 439 -18.03 13.37 -2.08
N LYS A 440 -17.09 12.75 -2.81
CA LYS A 440 -17.37 12.03 -4.07
C LYS A 440 -18.23 10.79 -3.85
N LEU A 441 -17.99 10.02 -2.79
CA LEU A 441 -18.84 8.88 -2.42
C LEU A 441 -20.27 9.34 -2.09
N ALA A 442 -20.43 10.42 -1.30
CA ALA A 442 -21.73 10.99 -0.98
C ALA A 442 -22.48 11.45 -2.24
N ALA A 443 -21.76 11.96 -3.24
CA ALA A 443 -22.29 12.40 -4.52
C ALA A 443 -22.49 11.28 -5.56
N GLY A 444 -22.19 10.02 -5.22
CA GLY A 444 -22.28 8.90 -6.16
C GLY A 444 -21.30 8.99 -7.34
N LYS A 445 -20.11 9.54 -7.10
CA LYS A 445 -19.02 9.77 -8.07
C LYS A 445 -17.82 8.88 -7.78
N ARG A 446 -18.07 7.58 -7.52
CA ARG A 446 -17.04 6.60 -7.16
C ARG A 446 -15.94 6.45 -8.23
N ASP A 447 -16.33 6.52 -9.49
CA ASP A 447 -15.48 6.48 -10.68
C ASP A 447 -14.58 7.72 -10.86
N GLU A 448 -14.92 8.84 -10.20
CA GLU A 448 -14.10 10.05 -10.16
C GLU A 448 -13.07 10.05 -9.00
N ILE A 449 -13.00 8.98 -8.19
CA ILE A 449 -12.08 8.87 -7.06
C ILE A 449 -10.75 8.28 -7.51
N ALA A 450 -9.65 9.00 -7.26
CA ALA A 450 -8.32 8.52 -7.63
C ALA A 450 -7.92 7.28 -6.80
N PRO A 451 -7.49 6.18 -7.44
CA PRO A 451 -7.25 4.91 -6.76
C PRO A 451 -5.89 4.87 -6.06
N CYS A 452 -5.85 4.35 -4.83
CA CYS A 452 -4.58 4.00 -4.20
C CYS A 452 -4.02 2.71 -4.81
N CYS A 453 -2.87 2.80 -5.50
CA CYS A 453 -2.21 1.62 -6.09
C CYS A 453 -1.44 0.73 -5.09
N ARG A 454 -1.48 1.03 -3.79
CA ARG A 454 -0.82 0.23 -2.73
C ARG A 454 0.70 0.02 -2.90
N CYS A 455 1.32 0.80 -3.76
CA CYS A 455 2.74 0.73 -4.13
C CYS A 455 3.75 1.07 -3.02
N LEU A 456 3.27 1.69 -1.93
CA LEU A 456 4.09 2.21 -0.84
C LEU A 456 5.22 3.17 -1.23
N HIS A 457 5.10 3.85 -2.38
CA HIS A 457 5.98 4.98 -2.67
C HIS A 457 5.79 6.14 -1.68
N CYS A 458 4.61 6.20 -1.03
CA CYS A 458 4.32 7.10 0.08
C CYS A 458 5.10 6.76 1.36
N HIS A 459 5.91 5.69 1.35
CA HIS A 459 6.82 5.31 2.42
C HIS A 459 8.19 4.89 1.85
N SER A 460 8.69 5.54 0.79
CA SER A 460 9.95 5.15 0.12
C SER A 460 11.25 5.42 0.91
N LYS A 461 11.19 6.07 2.07
CA LYS A 461 12.37 6.41 2.88
C LYS A 461 13.18 5.19 3.30
N GLY A 462 14.45 5.13 2.89
CA GLY A 462 15.45 4.13 3.31
C GLY A 462 15.96 3.18 2.21
N GLY A 463 15.55 3.38 0.94
CA GLY A 463 16.21 2.73 -0.20
C GLY A 463 17.64 3.23 -0.47
N PRO A 464 18.41 2.60 -1.37
CA PRO A 464 19.75 3.05 -1.76
C PRO A 464 19.71 4.52 -2.20
N ALA A 465 20.57 5.36 -1.60
CA ALA A 465 20.55 6.81 -1.79
C ALA A 465 20.64 7.25 -3.25
N GLU A 466 21.29 6.46 -4.11
CA GLU A 466 21.45 6.74 -5.55
C GLU A 466 20.15 6.60 -6.36
N TYR A 467 19.14 5.86 -5.86
CA TYR A 467 17.91 5.53 -6.61
C TYR A 467 16.61 5.76 -5.84
N ALA A 468 16.66 5.89 -4.51
CA ALA A 468 15.49 6.21 -3.70
C ALA A 468 15.03 7.67 -3.85
N ASN A 469 15.38 8.35 -4.94
CA ASN A 469 15.06 9.75 -5.22
C ASN A 469 15.29 10.61 -3.97
N ASP A 470 16.56 10.65 -3.51
CA ASP A 470 17.07 11.26 -2.26
C ASP A 470 16.42 10.81 -0.93
N GLY A 471 15.51 9.84 -0.97
CA GLY A 471 14.70 9.42 0.17
C GLY A 471 13.35 10.13 0.27
N THR A 472 12.94 10.90 -0.74
CA THR A 472 11.64 11.58 -0.76
C THR A 472 10.48 10.60 -0.89
N GLU A 473 9.50 10.68 0.01
CA GLU A 473 8.23 9.97 -0.10
C GLU A 473 7.34 10.64 -1.16
N TYR A 474 6.50 9.89 -1.86
CA TYR A 474 5.54 10.47 -2.80
C TYR A 474 4.39 9.53 -3.13
N CYS A 475 3.25 10.08 -3.54
CA CYS A 475 2.17 9.27 -4.07
C CYS A 475 2.42 8.96 -5.55
N ARG A 476 2.09 7.72 -5.97
CA ARG A 476 2.13 7.34 -7.39
C ARG A 476 1.10 8.09 -8.22
N VAL A 477 -0.06 8.38 -7.64
CA VAL A 477 -1.23 8.88 -8.37
C VAL A 477 -1.43 10.37 -8.15
N ASN A 478 -1.29 10.85 -6.91
CA ASN A 478 -1.39 12.26 -6.58
C ASN A 478 0.01 12.91 -6.65
N ALA A 479 0.29 13.61 -7.76
CA ALA A 479 1.58 14.26 -7.99
C ALA A 479 1.96 15.31 -6.92
N VAL A 480 0.96 15.88 -6.25
CA VAL A 480 1.13 16.99 -5.29
C VAL A 480 1.52 16.49 -3.89
N THR A 481 1.15 15.26 -3.52
CA THR A 481 1.51 14.69 -2.22
C THR A 481 3.03 14.67 -2.03
N GLN A 482 3.52 15.28 -0.94
CA GLN A 482 4.95 15.51 -0.63
C GLN A 482 5.69 16.44 -1.59
N ARG A 483 4.99 17.13 -2.49
CA ARG A 483 5.59 18.10 -3.43
C ARG A 483 4.96 19.49 -3.36
N ALA A 484 3.86 19.65 -2.62
CA ALA A 484 3.30 20.95 -2.27
C ALA A 484 4.35 21.80 -1.53
N TYR A 485 4.40 23.10 -1.86
CA TYR A 485 5.32 24.08 -1.26
C TYR A 485 6.81 23.78 -1.49
N THR A 486 7.12 23.06 -2.57
CA THR A 486 8.51 22.86 -3.05
C THR A 486 8.82 23.82 -4.20
N GLU A 487 10.07 23.81 -4.68
CA GLU A 487 10.46 24.59 -5.88
C GLU A 487 9.61 24.22 -7.11
N ASP A 488 9.22 22.94 -7.23
CA ASP A 488 8.40 22.45 -8.35
C ASP A 488 6.92 22.89 -8.26
N ILE A 489 6.38 23.10 -7.04
CA ILE A 489 4.98 23.48 -6.79
C ILE A 489 4.90 24.50 -5.63
N PRO A 490 5.37 25.74 -5.84
CA PRO A 490 5.47 26.75 -4.78
C PRO A 490 4.08 27.20 -4.26
N GLU A 491 3.03 27.09 -5.07
CA GLU A 491 1.65 27.43 -4.72
C GLU A 491 0.95 26.40 -3.81
N GLY A 492 1.62 25.31 -3.45
CA GLY A 492 1.07 24.30 -2.55
C GLY A 492 0.07 23.36 -3.22
N TYR A 493 -1.04 23.09 -2.54
CA TYR A 493 -2.04 22.11 -3.01
C TYR A 493 -2.98 22.64 -4.09
N GLU A 494 -3.06 23.96 -4.26
CA GLU A 494 -3.97 24.58 -5.22
C GLU A 494 -3.49 24.40 -6.66
N LEU A 495 -4.45 24.31 -7.59
CA LEU A 495 -4.18 24.35 -9.03
C LEU A 495 -4.65 25.70 -9.56
N LEU A 496 -3.70 26.56 -9.90
CA LEU A 496 -4.01 27.90 -10.39
C LEU A 496 -4.47 27.87 -11.87
N PRO A 497 -5.52 28.62 -12.24
CA PRO A 497 -5.92 28.79 -13.64
C PRO A 497 -4.77 29.31 -14.50
N ALA A 498 -4.76 28.94 -15.79
CA ALA A 498 -3.80 29.50 -16.73
C ALA A 498 -4.05 30.99 -16.98
N GLU A 499 -2.98 31.80 -17.02
CA GLU A 499 -3.10 33.23 -17.33
C GLU A 499 -3.61 33.46 -18.76
N THR A 500 -3.20 32.60 -19.70
CA THR A 500 -3.62 32.65 -21.09
C THR A 500 -4.04 31.27 -21.57
N ARG A 501 -5.26 31.18 -22.12
CA ARG A 501 -5.76 29.97 -22.75
C ARG A 501 -4.95 29.68 -24.03
N LYS A 502 -4.54 28.42 -24.21
CA LYS A 502 -3.76 27.91 -25.34
C LYS A 502 -4.41 26.64 -25.91
N LYS A 503 -4.15 26.34 -27.19
CA LYS A 503 -4.43 25.04 -27.83
C LYS A 503 -3.27 24.09 -27.55
N VAL A 504 -3.50 23.09 -26.72
CA VAL A 504 -2.52 22.12 -26.26
C VAL A 504 -2.76 20.76 -26.92
N MET A 505 -1.76 20.25 -27.63
CA MET A 505 -1.76 18.91 -28.18
C MET A 505 -0.91 18.00 -27.29
N VAL A 506 -1.48 16.91 -26.79
CA VAL A 506 -0.76 15.89 -26.02
C VAL A 506 -0.64 14.64 -26.87
N VAL A 507 0.57 14.09 -27.01
CA VAL A 507 0.86 12.92 -27.85
C VAL A 507 1.29 11.74 -26.99
N GLY A 508 0.41 10.76 -26.83
CA GLY A 508 0.63 9.54 -26.04
C GLY A 508 -0.36 9.44 -24.88
N GLY A 509 -1.22 8.43 -24.91
CA GLY A 509 -2.25 8.11 -23.93
C GLY A 509 -1.77 7.29 -22.74
N GLY A 510 -0.48 7.36 -22.41
CA GLY A 510 0.09 6.80 -21.18
C GLY A 510 -0.17 7.69 -19.96
N PRO A 511 0.30 7.29 -18.75
CA PRO A 511 0.01 8.02 -17.51
C PRO A 511 0.51 9.47 -17.52
N ALA A 512 1.70 9.74 -18.09
CA ALA A 512 2.22 11.10 -18.22
C ALA A 512 1.34 11.99 -19.11
N GLY A 513 0.93 11.48 -20.27
CA GLY A 513 0.10 12.25 -21.21
C GLY A 513 -1.32 12.46 -20.70
N MET A 514 -1.95 11.43 -20.11
CA MET A 514 -3.28 11.58 -19.50
C MET A 514 -3.28 12.57 -18.33
N GLU A 515 -2.27 12.55 -17.47
CA GLU A 515 -2.18 13.55 -16.38
C GLU A 515 -1.92 14.96 -16.93
N ALA A 516 -1.02 15.10 -17.91
CA ALA A 516 -0.76 16.40 -18.52
C ALA A 516 -2.00 16.98 -19.19
N ALA A 517 -2.75 16.16 -19.93
CA ALA A 517 -3.99 16.58 -20.58
C ALA A 517 -5.06 17.00 -19.56
N ARG A 518 -5.25 16.19 -18.51
CA ARG A 518 -6.17 16.46 -17.41
C ARG A 518 -5.85 17.80 -16.72
N ILE A 519 -4.59 18.01 -16.33
CA ILE A 519 -4.16 19.22 -15.62
C ILE A 519 -4.25 20.46 -16.52
N ALA A 520 -3.85 20.37 -17.79
CA ALA A 520 -3.96 21.48 -18.73
C ALA A 520 -5.44 21.88 -18.94
N ALA A 521 -6.34 20.90 -19.04
CA ALA A 521 -7.78 21.16 -19.17
C ALA A 521 -8.36 21.81 -17.90
N LEU A 522 -7.99 21.31 -16.71
CA LEU A 522 -8.40 21.91 -15.43
C LEU A 522 -7.90 23.35 -15.25
N ARG A 523 -6.76 23.70 -15.83
CA ARG A 523 -6.25 25.08 -15.87
C ARG A 523 -6.96 25.97 -16.92
N GLY A 524 -7.77 25.39 -17.80
CA GLY A 524 -8.61 26.10 -18.77
C GLY A 524 -8.12 26.10 -20.22
N HIS A 525 -7.11 25.30 -20.56
CA HIS A 525 -6.63 25.16 -21.94
C HIS A 525 -7.62 24.38 -22.84
N ASP A 526 -7.50 24.55 -24.16
CA ASP A 526 -8.17 23.68 -25.14
C ASP A 526 -7.25 22.50 -25.45
N VAL A 527 -7.63 21.30 -25.03
CA VAL A 527 -6.72 20.15 -25.00
C VAL A 527 -7.22 19.03 -25.89
N THR A 528 -6.33 18.54 -26.77
CA THR A 528 -6.55 17.30 -27.52
C THR A 528 -5.44 16.29 -27.22
N LEU A 529 -5.82 15.10 -26.75
CA LEU A 529 -4.94 13.97 -26.47
C LEU A 529 -5.01 12.97 -27.62
N TYR A 530 -3.87 12.65 -28.22
CA TYR A 530 -3.74 11.66 -29.28
C TYR A 530 -3.07 10.39 -28.77
N GLU A 531 -3.60 9.24 -29.16
CA GLU A 531 -3.04 7.92 -28.88
C GLU A 531 -3.05 7.06 -30.16
N LYS A 532 -1.91 6.40 -30.44
CA LYS A 532 -1.76 5.57 -31.65
C LYS A 532 -2.53 4.25 -31.55
N SER A 533 -2.64 3.69 -30.34
CA SER A 533 -3.42 2.49 -30.05
C SER A 533 -4.91 2.80 -29.97
N SER A 534 -5.76 1.77 -30.01
CA SER A 534 -7.21 1.91 -29.89
C SER A 534 -7.69 2.23 -28.47
N SER A 535 -6.80 2.21 -27.48
CA SER A 535 -7.11 2.41 -26.05
C SER A 535 -5.99 3.17 -25.36
N LEU A 536 -6.35 3.89 -24.28
CA LEU A 536 -5.41 4.57 -23.39
C LEU A 536 -4.74 3.57 -22.42
N GLY A 537 -3.76 4.06 -21.66
CA GLY A 537 -3.07 3.34 -20.58
C GLY A 537 -1.56 3.14 -20.82
N GLY A 538 -1.12 3.12 -22.09
CA GLY A 538 0.28 2.93 -22.44
C GLY A 538 0.90 1.68 -21.77
N LEU A 539 2.11 1.83 -21.22
CA LEU A 539 2.84 0.74 -20.56
C LEU A 539 2.23 0.27 -19.23
N VAL A 540 1.27 1.00 -18.65
CA VAL A 540 0.61 0.58 -17.39
C VAL A 540 -0.19 -0.69 -17.60
N ASN A 541 -0.78 -0.89 -18.78
CA ASN A 541 -1.48 -2.14 -19.14
C ASN A 541 -0.52 -3.34 -19.15
N THR A 542 0.69 -3.15 -19.67
CA THR A 542 1.74 -4.18 -19.63
C THR A 542 2.22 -4.45 -18.21
N ALA A 543 2.42 -3.41 -17.39
CA ALA A 543 2.80 -3.56 -15.99
C ALA A 543 1.72 -4.32 -15.19
N HIS A 544 0.44 -4.01 -15.43
CA HIS A 544 -0.69 -4.71 -14.81
C HIS A 544 -0.68 -6.20 -15.11
N ALA A 545 -0.39 -6.60 -16.35
CA ALA A 545 -0.33 -8.00 -16.73
C ALA A 545 0.72 -8.81 -15.94
N PHE A 546 1.85 -8.19 -15.58
CA PHE A 546 2.93 -8.86 -14.83
C PHE A 546 2.84 -8.68 -13.32
N LYS A 547 2.25 -7.57 -12.83
CA LYS A 547 2.04 -7.31 -11.41
C LYS A 547 0.77 -7.94 -10.86
N GLY A 548 -0.21 -8.22 -11.71
CA GLY A 548 -1.52 -8.71 -11.33
C GLY A 548 -2.41 -7.61 -10.73
N ASP A 549 -3.40 -8.05 -9.94
CA ASP A 549 -4.48 -7.19 -9.47
C ASP A 549 -4.18 -6.47 -8.16
N HIS A 550 -3.16 -6.87 -7.40
CA HIS A 550 -2.90 -6.32 -6.06
C HIS A 550 -2.73 -4.79 -6.05
N GLU A 551 -1.90 -4.26 -6.96
CA GLU A 551 -1.61 -2.83 -7.08
C GLU A 551 -2.71 -2.02 -7.81
N ARG A 552 -3.80 -2.67 -8.24
CA ARG A 552 -4.96 -2.03 -8.91
C ARG A 552 -4.55 -1.10 -10.07
N LEU A 553 -3.60 -1.53 -10.90
CA LEU A 553 -3.12 -0.72 -12.04
C LEU A 553 -4.18 -0.53 -13.12
N GLY A 554 -5.11 -1.49 -13.28
CA GLY A 554 -6.30 -1.32 -14.12
C GLY A 554 -7.16 -0.14 -13.66
N ASP A 555 -7.48 -0.05 -12.36
CA ASP A 555 -8.22 1.08 -11.79
C ASP A 555 -7.54 2.43 -12.09
N LEU A 556 -6.20 2.49 -12.07
CA LEU A 556 -5.47 3.73 -12.38
C LEU A 556 -5.67 4.15 -13.85
N VAL A 557 -5.63 3.20 -14.79
CA VAL A 557 -5.90 3.46 -16.20
C VAL A 557 -7.33 3.92 -16.39
N ASP A 558 -8.29 3.22 -15.78
CA ASP A 558 -9.72 3.56 -15.86
C ASP A 558 -10.00 4.96 -15.29
N TYR A 559 -9.41 5.29 -14.14
CA TYR A 559 -9.50 6.62 -13.54
C TYR A 559 -8.92 7.69 -14.46
N LEU A 560 -7.68 7.53 -14.93
CA LEU A 560 -7.04 8.55 -15.78
C LEU A 560 -7.78 8.74 -17.10
N ALA A 561 -8.29 7.66 -17.70
CA ALA A 561 -9.10 7.70 -18.90
C ALA A 561 -10.43 8.42 -18.65
N HIS A 562 -11.15 8.06 -17.58
CA HIS A 562 -12.41 8.69 -17.21
C HIS A 562 -12.24 10.19 -16.91
N GLN A 563 -11.13 10.57 -16.28
CA GLN A 563 -10.84 11.97 -16.00
C GLN A 563 -10.66 12.83 -17.25
N GLN A 564 -10.29 12.25 -18.40
CA GLN A 564 -10.24 12.99 -19.67
C GLN A 564 -11.64 13.48 -20.05
N ASP A 565 -12.65 12.61 -19.93
CA ASP A 565 -14.05 12.95 -20.19
C ASP A 565 -14.56 13.98 -19.18
N VAL A 566 -14.28 13.78 -17.88
CA VAL A 566 -14.71 14.69 -16.80
C VAL A 566 -14.15 16.09 -16.99
N CYS A 567 -12.89 16.21 -17.44
CA CYS A 567 -12.22 17.50 -17.64
C CYS A 567 -12.48 18.10 -19.03
N GLY A 568 -13.21 17.42 -19.92
CA GLY A 568 -13.52 17.91 -21.27
C GLY A 568 -12.35 17.87 -22.26
N VAL A 569 -11.41 16.94 -22.08
CA VAL A 569 -10.31 16.70 -23.02
C VAL A 569 -10.84 15.99 -24.27
N SER A 570 -10.46 16.47 -25.46
CA SER A 570 -10.76 15.76 -26.71
C SER A 570 -9.78 14.60 -26.90
N VAL A 571 -10.25 13.35 -26.84
CA VAL A 571 -9.39 12.16 -26.99
C VAL A 571 -9.53 11.57 -28.40
N VAL A 572 -8.40 11.35 -29.07
CA VAL A 572 -8.31 10.77 -30.41
C VAL A 572 -7.42 9.52 -30.38
N THR A 573 -8.03 8.34 -30.44
CA THR A 573 -7.31 7.05 -30.47
C THR A 573 -7.10 6.54 -31.90
N GLY A 574 -6.29 5.51 -32.07
CA GLY A 574 -5.99 4.90 -33.37
C GLY A 574 -5.22 5.81 -34.33
N THR A 575 -4.59 6.87 -33.81
CA THR A 575 -3.96 7.93 -34.62
C THR A 575 -2.51 8.12 -34.21
N GLU A 576 -1.58 7.76 -35.08
CA GLU A 576 -0.17 8.07 -34.92
C GLU A 576 0.08 9.52 -35.36
N VAL A 577 0.66 10.32 -34.47
CA VAL A 577 0.97 11.73 -34.72
C VAL A 577 2.32 11.85 -35.40
N THR A 578 2.37 12.58 -36.51
CA THR A 578 3.60 12.97 -37.20
C THR A 578 3.81 14.49 -37.15
N ALA A 579 4.97 14.98 -37.59
CA ALA A 579 5.22 16.41 -37.71
C ALA A 579 4.21 17.11 -38.65
N GLU A 580 3.72 16.42 -39.68
CA GLU A 580 2.67 16.91 -40.57
C GLU A 580 1.32 17.03 -39.85
N THR A 581 0.96 16.06 -39.01
CA THR A 581 -0.25 16.14 -38.17
C THR A 581 -0.20 17.35 -37.25
N VAL A 582 0.93 17.57 -36.57
CA VAL A 582 1.13 18.75 -35.70
C VAL A 582 0.98 20.04 -36.48
N LYS A 583 1.61 20.14 -37.66
CA LYS A 583 1.50 21.32 -38.53
C LYS A 583 0.06 21.57 -38.99
N ALA A 584 -0.69 20.52 -39.33
CA ALA A 584 -2.08 20.63 -39.75
C ALA A 584 -2.99 21.12 -38.62
N GLU A 585 -2.77 20.63 -37.40
CA GLU A 585 -3.53 21.04 -36.22
C GLU A 585 -3.15 22.41 -35.69
N SER A 586 -1.92 22.89 -35.95
CA SER A 586 -1.41 24.19 -35.49
C SER A 586 -1.66 24.46 -33.99
N PRO A 587 -1.24 23.56 -33.07
CA PRO A 587 -1.32 23.81 -31.64
C PRO A 587 -0.31 24.87 -31.19
N ASP A 588 -0.60 25.56 -30.08
CA ASP A 588 0.35 26.48 -29.45
C ASP A 588 1.48 25.71 -28.74
N VAL A 589 1.12 24.60 -28.07
CA VAL A 589 2.03 23.74 -27.30
C VAL A 589 1.80 22.28 -27.64
N VAL A 590 2.88 21.51 -27.78
CA VAL A 590 2.88 20.06 -27.96
C VAL A 590 3.61 19.39 -26.80
N LEU A 591 2.89 18.58 -26.04
CA LEU A 591 3.48 17.71 -25.02
C LEU A 591 3.67 16.31 -25.58
N VAL A 592 4.92 15.88 -25.74
CA VAL A 592 5.27 14.57 -26.33
C VAL A 592 5.50 13.56 -25.22
N ALA A 593 4.54 12.66 -25.03
CA ALA A 593 4.48 11.62 -24.01
C ALA A 593 4.48 10.20 -24.61
N THR A 594 5.31 9.97 -25.63
CA THR A 594 5.32 8.75 -26.48
C THR A 594 5.93 7.50 -25.82
N GLY A 595 6.19 7.54 -24.52
CA GLY A 595 6.83 6.45 -23.77
C GLY A 595 8.32 6.28 -24.08
N GLY A 596 8.98 5.35 -23.40
CA GLY A 596 10.40 5.03 -23.64
C GLY A 596 10.61 4.01 -24.77
N LYS A 597 11.83 3.98 -25.30
CA LYS A 597 12.29 3.00 -26.30
C LYS A 597 13.02 1.83 -25.66
N ARG A 598 12.97 0.67 -26.31
CA ARG A 598 13.77 -0.50 -25.95
C ARG A 598 14.66 -0.88 -27.11
N GLU A 599 15.92 -1.13 -26.80
CA GLU A 599 16.91 -1.58 -27.76
C GLU A 599 17.25 -3.04 -27.49
N THR A 600 17.25 -3.85 -28.55
CA THR A 600 17.76 -5.22 -28.50
C THR A 600 19.27 -5.19 -28.61
N LYS A 601 19.96 -5.79 -27.63
CA LYS A 601 21.42 -5.88 -27.55
C LYS A 601 21.93 -7.26 -27.95
N LEU A 602 21.07 -8.27 -27.92
CA LEU A 602 21.40 -9.65 -28.17
C LEU A 602 20.75 -10.18 -29.46
N SER A 603 21.48 -11.05 -30.14
CA SER A 603 20.93 -11.88 -31.22
C SER A 603 20.86 -13.33 -30.75
N GLY A 604 19.79 -14.04 -31.14
CA GLY A 604 19.65 -15.47 -30.85
C GLY A 604 20.72 -16.31 -31.56
N ALA A 605 20.99 -17.49 -31.00
CA ALA A 605 21.91 -18.47 -31.55
C ALA A 605 21.34 -19.89 -31.38
N GLY A 606 21.34 -20.66 -32.48
CA GLY A 606 20.85 -22.04 -32.49
C GLY A 606 19.43 -22.18 -31.93
N PRO A 607 19.20 -23.04 -30.91
CA PRO A 607 17.88 -23.26 -30.33
C PRO A 607 17.45 -22.22 -29.29
N VAL A 608 18.36 -21.33 -28.84
CA VAL A 608 18.08 -20.39 -27.74
C VAL A 608 17.42 -19.12 -28.30
N LYS A 609 16.23 -18.82 -27.78
CA LYS A 609 15.44 -17.65 -28.20
C LYS A 609 15.92 -16.38 -27.49
N VAL A 610 15.80 -15.24 -28.16
CA VAL A 610 15.92 -13.91 -27.54
C VAL A 610 14.57 -13.24 -27.67
N ALA A 611 14.06 -12.70 -26.57
CA ALA A 611 12.74 -12.05 -26.51
C ALA A 611 12.84 -10.72 -25.74
N GLY A 612 11.97 -9.78 -26.06
CA GLY A 612 11.75 -8.58 -25.27
C GLY A 612 10.56 -8.72 -24.33
N ILE A 613 10.36 -7.74 -23.45
CA ILE A 613 9.23 -7.70 -22.50
C ILE A 613 7.88 -7.81 -23.21
N ALA A 614 7.72 -7.16 -24.37
CA ALA A 614 6.46 -7.16 -25.13
C ALA A 614 6.08 -8.57 -25.64
N ASP A 615 7.05 -9.47 -25.80
CA ASP A 615 6.83 -10.81 -26.33
C ASP A 615 6.45 -11.82 -25.23
N VAL A 616 6.66 -11.48 -23.95
CA VAL A 616 6.45 -12.39 -22.81
C VAL A 616 5.00 -12.90 -22.77
N ALA A 617 4.04 -12.02 -23.05
CA ALA A 617 2.64 -12.38 -23.15
C ALA A 617 2.36 -13.09 -24.49
N GLY A 618 2.39 -14.42 -24.49
CA GLY A 618 2.00 -15.26 -25.64
C GLY A 618 3.15 -15.96 -26.35
N ALA A 619 4.42 -15.65 -26.04
CA ALA A 619 5.55 -16.43 -26.54
C ALA A 619 5.73 -17.76 -25.77
N ASP A 620 6.13 -18.80 -26.50
CA ASP A 620 6.69 -20.01 -25.90
C ASP A 620 8.13 -19.74 -25.46
N LEU A 621 8.31 -19.42 -24.17
CA LEU A 621 9.61 -19.12 -23.57
C LEU A 621 10.41 -20.37 -23.16
N GLY A 622 9.85 -21.58 -23.31
CA GLY A 622 10.42 -22.79 -22.72
C GLY A 622 10.41 -22.78 -21.18
N GLN A 623 11.23 -23.64 -20.58
CA GLN A 623 11.22 -23.92 -19.14
C GLN A 623 12.29 -23.14 -18.37
N ARG A 624 13.42 -22.84 -19.00
CA ARG A 624 14.56 -22.13 -18.39
C ARG A 624 14.71 -20.76 -19.04
N VAL A 625 14.50 -19.71 -18.25
CA VAL A 625 14.58 -18.32 -18.72
C VAL A 625 15.70 -17.60 -17.99
N VAL A 626 16.58 -16.95 -18.73
CA VAL A 626 17.57 -16.02 -18.18
C VAL A 626 17.13 -14.61 -18.51
N ILE A 627 16.89 -13.79 -17.49
CA ILE A 627 16.51 -12.39 -17.62
C ILE A 627 17.75 -11.52 -17.53
N CYS A 628 17.98 -10.68 -18.54
CA CYS A 628 19.03 -9.67 -18.55
C CYS A 628 18.46 -8.35 -18.00
N GLY A 629 18.86 -7.99 -16.78
CA GLY A 629 18.33 -6.87 -16.01
C GLY A 629 17.89 -7.29 -14.61
N ALA A 630 17.81 -6.31 -13.70
CA ALA A 630 17.34 -6.51 -12.33
C ALA A 630 16.53 -5.33 -11.79
N GLY A 631 16.10 -4.39 -12.65
CA GLY A 631 15.15 -3.34 -12.26
C GLY A 631 13.73 -3.89 -12.09
N LEU A 632 12.82 -3.01 -11.71
CA LEU A 632 11.40 -3.27 -11.45
C LEU A 632 10.77 -4.32 -12.36
N GLN A 633 10.83 -4.06 -13.68
CA GLN A 633 10.17 -4.88 -14.68
C GLN A 633 10.76 -6.29 -14.74
N ALA A 634 12.07 -6.42 -14.54
CA ALA A 634 12.74 -7.73 -14.52
C ALA A 634 12.27 -8.56 -13.31
N VAL A 635 12.08 -7.92 -12.16
CA VAL A 635 11.61 -8.57 -10.92
C VAL A 635 10.14 -8.95 -11.01
N ASP A 636 9.26 -8.05 -11.48
CA ASP A 636 7.85 -8.35 -11.68
C ASP A 636 7.66 -9.50 -12.68
N ILE A 637 8.39 -9.49 -13.80
CA ILE A 637 8.34 -10.57 -14.80
C ILE A 637 8.91 -11.87 -14.21
N ALA A 638 9.96 -11.81 -13.40
CA ALA A 638 10.49 -13.01 -12.74
C ALA A 638 9.41 -13.68 -11.87
N LEU A 639 8.68 -12.90 -11.04
CA LEU A 639 7.56 -13.40 -10.23
C LEU A 639 6.45 -14.00 -11.12
N TYR A 640 6.06 -13.28 -12.18
CA TYR A 640 5.09 -13.75 -13.15
C TYR A 640 5.47 -15.10 -13.80
N LEU A 641 6.74 -15.27 -14.17
CA LEU A 641 7.26 -16.50 -14.77
C LEU A 641 7.39 -17.64 -13.75
N LEU A 642 7.77 -17.34 -12.51
CA LEU A 642 7.80 -18.32 -11.41
C LEU A 642 6.39 -18.89 -11.13
N ALA A 643 5.37 -18.04 -11.14
CA ALA A 643 3.97 -18.47 -10.97
C ALA A 643 3.48 -19.41 -12.08
N GLN A 644 4.17 -19.44 -13.23
CA GLN A 644 3.93 -20.40 -14.33
C GLN A 644 4.82 -21.64 -14.23
N GLY A 645 5.56 -21.81 -13.14
CA GLY A 645 6.46 -22.93 -12.90
C GLY A 645 7.77 -22.87 -13.69
N LYS A 646 8.15 -21.72 -14.27
CA LYS A 646 9.41 -21.58 -15.02
C LYS A 646 10.62 -21.45 -14.09
N LYS A 647 11.80 -21.86 -14.56
CA LYS A 647 13.07 -21.71 -13.86
C LYS A 647 13.74 -20.42 -14.31
N VAL A 648 13.89 -19.46 -13.40
CA VAL A 648 14.34 -18.11 -13.71
C VAL A 648 15.71 -17.82 -13.09
N GLN A 649 16.58 -17.16 -13.86
CA GLN A 649 17.81 -16.54 -13.37
C GLN A 649 17.87 -15.09 -13.84
N LEU A 650 18.41 -14.17 -13.03
CA LEU A 650 18.62 -12.77 -13.41
C LEU A 650 20.12 -12.51 -13.56
N VAL A 651 20.52 -11.70 -14.55
CA VAL A 651 21.89 -11.27 -14.77
C VAL A 651 21.92 -9.76 -14.96
N HIS A 652 22.74 -9.06 -14.18
CA HIS A 652 22.94 -7.62 -14.33
C HIS A 652 24.34 -7.21 -13.84
N ASP A 653 24.81 -6.08 -14.34
CA ASP A 653 26.16 -5.57 -14.08
C ASP A 653 26.28 -4.68 -12.84
N GLN A 654 25.17 -4.48 -12.12
CA GLN A 654 25.08 -3.62 -10.94
C GLN A 654 25.23 -4.41 -9.62
N PRO A 655 25.51 -3.73 -8.49
CA PRO A 655 25.52 -4.36 -7.17
C PRO A 655 24.11 -4.79 -6.71
N LYS A 656 24.04 -5.70 -5.72
CA LYS A 656 22.79 -6.32 -5.26
C LYS A 656 21.81 -5.32 -4.64
N GLU A 657 22.33 -4.21 -4.12
CA GLU A 657 21.56 -3.13 -3.51
C GLU A 657 20.65 -2.45 -4.53
N LEU A 658 20.93 -2.59 -5.84
CA LEU A 658 20.15 -2.01 -6.94
C LEU A 658 19.15 -2.99 -7.58
N ILE A 659 18.97 -4.19 -7.02
CA ILE A 659 17.86 -5.06 -7.42
C ILE A 659 16.54 -4.34 -7.08
N ASP A 660 15.65 -4.27 -8.06
CA ASP A 660 14.31 -3.69 -7.94
C ASP A 660 14.34 -2.21 -7.51
N LYS A 661 15.34 -1.46 -7.99
CA LYS A 661 15.67 -0.11 -7.51
C LYS A 661 14.52 0.90 -7.59
N GLU A 662 13.55 0.70 -8.49
CA GLU A 662 12.38 1.58 -8.67
C GLU A 662 11.17 1.21 -7.79
N GLN A 663 11.18 0.05 -7.11
CA GLN A 663 10.17 -0.29 -6.11
C GLN A 663 10.41 0.45 -4.78
N SER A 664 9.32 0.60 -4.01
CA SER A 664 9.43 0.95 -2.60
C SER A 664 10.28 -0.08 -1.86
N MET A 665 11.17 0.38 -0.98
CA MET A 665 12.00 -0.52 -0.16
C MET A 665 11.19 -1.53 0.64
N TRP A 666 9.95 -1.19 0.98
CA TRP A 666 9.06 -2.07 1.72
C TRP A 666 8.51 -3.19 0.86
N VAL A 667 8.21 -2.95 -0.41
CA VAL A 667 7.85 -4.03 -1.35
C VAL A 667 9.06 -4.94 -1.56
N ARG A 668 10.25 -4.35 -1.75
CA ARG A 668 11.53 -5.07 -1.92
C ARG A 668 11.85 -6.00 -0.75
N ALA A 669 11.53 -5.58 0.48
CA ALA A 669 11.72 -6.36 1.69
C ALA A 669 10.92 -7.68 1.70
N PHE A 670 9.93 -7.85 0.83
CA PHE A 670 9.13 -9.07 0.70
C PHE A 670 9.45 -9.81 -0.61
N VAL A 671 9.49 -9.10 -1.75
CA VAL A 671 9.66 -9.75 -3.06
C VAL A 671 11.06 -10.34 -3.27
N ILE A 672 12.12 -9.68 -2.78
CA ILE A 672 13.50 -10.16 -2.98
C ILE A 672 13.76 -11.44 -2.16
N PRO A 673 13.45 -11.52 -0.85
CA PRO A 673 13.55 -12.76 -0.10
C PRO A 673 12.71 -13.89 -0.73
N HIS A 674 11.52 -13.58 -1.22
CA HIS A 674 10.68 -14.56 -1.89
C HIS A 674 11.32 -15.12 -3.17
N LEU A 675 11.90 -14.27 -4.04
CA LEU A 675 12.64 -14.74 -5.21
C LEU A 675 13.75 -15.74 -4.84
N TYR A 676 14.55 -15.42 -3.82
CA TYR A 676 15.61 -16.32 -3.36
C TYR A 676 15.05 -17.64 -2.80
N ALA A 677 13.96 -17.58 -2.03
CA ALA A 677 13.30 -18.76 -1.50
C ALA A 677 12.69 -19.66 -2.61
N GLN A 678 12.28 -19.08 -3.73
CA GLN A 678 11.85 -19.82 -4.93
C GLN A 678 13.03 -20.35 -5.77
N GLY A 679 14.28 -20.20 -5.30
CA GLY A 679 15.47 -20.73 -5.95
C GLY A 679 15.98 -19.88 -7.12
N VAL A 680 15.53 -18.63 -7.25
CA VAL A 680 16.05 -17.71 -8.27
C VAL A 680 17.49 -17.34 -7.96
N LYS A 681 18.36 -17.53 -8.95
CA LYS A 681 19.74 -17.07 -8.89
C LYS A 681 19.87 -15.70 -9.54
N ILE A 682 20.34 -14.72 -8.77
CA ILE A 682 20.62 -13.37 -9.25
C ILE A 682 22.13 -13.18 -9.34
N TRP A 683 22.64 -13.04 -10.55
CA TRP A 683 24.05 -12.83 -10.85
C TRP A 683 24.35 -11.32 -10.85
N ASN A 684 24.66 -10.80 -9.66
CA ASN A 684 25.07 -9.41 -9.45
C ASN A 684 26.49 -9.16 -9.97
N ASN A 685 26.78 -7.91 -10.37
CA ASN A 685 28.08 -7.51 -10.93
C ASN A 685 28.56 -8.45 -12.06
N ALA A 686 27.62 -8.97 -12.85
CA ALA A 686 27.90 -9.90 -13.93
C ALA A 686 27.66 -9.24 -15.30
N GLN A 687 28.63 -9.39 -16.20
CA GLN A 687 28.55 -8.85 -17.55
C GLN A 687 27.87 -9.85 -18.47
N VAL A 688 26.84 -9.40 -19.18
CA VAL A 688 26.16 -10.18 -20.22
C VAL A 688 27.06 -10.29 -21.45
N GLY A 689 27.31 -11.52 -21.90
CA GLY A 689 28.04 -11.82 -23.13
C GLY A 689 27.11 -12.10 -24.31
N LYS A 690 27.45 -13.12 -25.12
CA LYS A 690 26.66 -13.56 -26.27
C LYS A 690 25.71 -14.70 -25.91
N VAL A 691 24.66 -14.86 -26.71
CA VAL A 691 23.85 -16.08 -26.76
C VAL A 691 24.60 -17.14 -27.57
N THR A 692 24.61 -18.37 -27.08
CA THR A 692 25.21 -19.55 -27.72
C THR A 692 24.15 -20.64 -27.86
N ASP A 693 24.49 -21.73 -28.56
CA ASP A 693 23.58 -22.88 -28.71
C ASP A 693 23.24 -23.56 -27.37
N GLU A 694 24.07 -23.32 -26.33
CA GLU A 694 23.92 -23.91 -25.00
C GLU A 694 23.21 -22.97 -24.01
N GLY A 695 23.19 -21.66 -24.26
CA GLY A 695 22.58 -20.67 -23.37
C GLY A 695 23.20 -19.26 -23.44
N LEU A 696 23.17 -18.51 -22.34
CA LEU A 696 23.75 -17.16 -22.27
C LEU A 696 25.16 -17.19 -21.66
N SER A 697 26.16 -16.74 -22.41
CA SER A 697 27.49 -16.51 -21.82
C SER A 697 27.49 -15.26 -20.92
N ILE A 698 28.13 -15.35 -19.76
CA ILE A 698 28.31 -14.24 -18.83
C ILE A 698 29.74 -14.23 -18.27
N THR A 699 30.21 -13.05 -17.88
CA THR A 699 31.38 -12.91 -17.00
C THR A 699 30.89 -12.58 -15.60
N ILE A 700 31.12 -13.46 -14.63
CA ILE A 700 30.68 -13.20 -13.25
C ILE A 700 31.64 -12.23 -12.54
N ALA A 701 31.25 -11.75 -11.35
CA ALA A 701 32.01 -10.77 -10.57
C ALA A 701 33.50 -11.13 -10.32
N THR A 702 33.84 -12.42 -10.29
CA THR A 702 35.23 -12.89 -10.11
C THR A 702 36.07 -12.83 -11.40
N GLY A 703 35.47 -12.45 -12.54
CA GLY A 703 36.08 -12.51 -13.87
C GLY A 703 35.96 -13.87 -14.56
N GLU A 704 35.39 -14.88 -13.91
CA GLU A 704 35.17 -16.21 -14.49
C GLU A 704 34.08 -16.16 -15.58
N GLN A 705 34.33 -16.81 -16.71
CA GLN A 705 33.35 -16.96 -17.79
C GLN A 705 32.46 -18.16 -17.53
N LYS A 706 31.14 -18.00 -17.70
CA LYS A 706 30.15 -19.08 -17.57
C LYS A 706 29.16 -19.05 -18.72
N VAL A 707 28.55 -20.20 -19.01
CA VAL A 707 27.36 -20.29 -19.87
C VAL A 707 26.19 -20.71 -19.01
N LEU A 708 25.16 -19.86 -18.94
CA LEU A 708 23.92 -20.13 -18.25
C LEU A 708 22.97 -20.84 -19.20
N ALA A 709 22.80 -22.15 -19.00
CA ALA A 709 21.93 -22.94 -19.85
C ALA A 709 20.46 -22.49 -19.75
N CYS A 710 19.86 -22.15 -20.88
CA CYS A 710 18.50 -21.63 -20.96
C CYS A 710 17.85 -21.95 -22.30
N ASP A 711 16.53 -21.83 -22.34
CA ASP A 711 15.73 -21.98 -23.57
C ASP A 711 15.44 -20.59 -24.18
N THR A 712 15.31 -19.58 -23.31
CA THR A 712 15.13 -18.17 -23.71
C THR A 712 15.97 -17.23 -22.86
N VAL A 713 16.55 -16.23 -23.53
CA VAL A 713 17.12 -15.03 -22.91
C VAL A 713 16.13 -13.89 -23.08
N LEU A 714 15.69 -13.29 -21.97
CA LEU A 714 14.73 -12.20 -21.94
C LEU A 714 15.45 -10.87 -21.67
N GLU A 715 15.37 -9.93 -22.61
CA GLU A 715 15.95 -8.60 -22.44
C GLU A 715 15.01 -7.68 -21.64
N CYS A 716 15.39 -7.41 -20.40
CA CYS A 716 14.69 -6.51 -19.47
C CYS A 716 15.60 -5.33 -19.07
N TYR A 717 16.34 -4.79 -20.04
CA TYR A 717 17.15 -3.59 -19.85
C TYR A 717 16.27 -2.35 -19.65
N ASP A 718 16.84 -1.34 -18.99
CA ASP A 718 16.26 -0.02 -18.84
C ASP A 718 15.92 0.58 -20.21
N MET A 719 14.79 1.28 -20.30
CA MET A 719 14.40 1.98 -21.52
C MET A 719 15.33 3.18 -21.78
N VAL A 720 15.36 3.63 -23.03
CA VAL A 720 16.04 4.86 -23.45
C VAL A 720 15.01 5.93 -23.88
N PRO A 721 15.36 7.23 -23.85
CA PRO A 721 14.47 8.30 -24.31
C PRO A 721 13.95 8.10 -25.74
N ASN A 722 12.78 8.66 -26.03
CA ASN A 722 12.08 8.55 -27.32
C ASN A 722 11.72 9.92 -27.91
N THR A 723 12.75 10.73 -28.19
CA THR A 723 12.58 12.15 -28.56
C THR A 723 12.37 12.42 -30.05
N GLU A 724 12.41 11.40 -30.91
CA GLU A 724 12.42 11.56 -32.38
C GLU A 724 11.25 12.38 -32.92
N LEU A 725 10.04 12.22 -32.36
CA LEU A 725 8.90 13.03 -32.79
C LEU A 725 9.08 14.51 -32.43
N ALA A 726 9.60 14.81 -31.24
CA ALA A 726 9.87 16.18 -30.83
C ALA A 726 10.94 16.82 -31.73
N ASP A 727 11.99 16.07 -32.05
CA ASP A 727 13.05 16.50 -32.97
C ASP A 727 12.50 16.79 -34.38
N ALA A 728 11.56 15.96 -34.85
CA ALA A 728 10.92 16.12 -36.16
C ALA A 728 9.95 17.31 -36.24
N ILE A 729 9.26 17.66 -35.14
CA ILE A 729 8.39 18.84 -35.07
C ILE A 729 9.23 20.14 -35.15
N GLY A 730 10.40 20.14 -34.51
CA GLY A 730 11.32 21.27 -34.52
C GLY A 730 10.66 22.57 -34.02
N SER A 731 10.87 23.69 -34.72
CA SER A 731 10.33 24.99 -34.32
C SER A 731 8.90 25.26 -34.80
N ALA A 732 8.13 24.24 -35.18
CA ALA A 732 6.77 24.43 -35.69
C ALA A 732 5.75 24.76 -34.57
N ALA A 733 6.07 24.41 -33.32
CA ALA A 733 5.30 24.72 -32.11
C ALA A 733 6.26 24.75 -30.90
N GLU A 734 5.78 25.19 -29.73
CA GLU A 734 6.47 24.95 -28.47
C GLU A 734 6.36 23.46 -28.12
N VAL A 735 7.49 22.74 -28.03
CA VAL A 735 7.49 21.28 -27.82
C VAL A 735 8.20 20.93 -26.51
N LYS A 736 7.59 20.04 -25.72
CA LYS A 736 8.19 19.48 -24.51
C LYS A 736 8.00 17.97 -24.46
N CYS A 737 9.09 17.22 -24.35
CA CYS A 737 9.04 15.79 -24.02
C CYS A 737 8.70 15.62 -22.54
N ILE A 738 7.87 14.63 -22.20
CA ILE A 738 7.46 14.37 -20.81
C ILE A 738 7.41 12.87 -20.50
N GLY A 739 7.66 12.53 -19.23
CA GLY A 739 7.71 11.14 -18.76
C GLY A 739 8.82 10.34 -19.45
N ASP A 740 8.55 9.06 -19.73
CA ASP A 740 9.56 8.16 -20.32
C ASP A 740 10.09 8.58 -21.69
N CYS A 741 9.37 9.47 -22.39
CA CYS A 741 9.84 10.05 -23.65
C CYS A 741 11.13 10.87 -23.45
N GLU A 742 11.22 11.63 -22.36
CA GLU A 742 12.39 12.45 -22.02
C GLU A 742 13.38 11.67 -21.14
N ALA A 743 12.87 11.08 -20.07
CA ALA A 743 13.66 10.40 -19.06
C ALA A 743 12.88 9.19 -18.53
N PRO A 744 13.13 7.98 -19.05
CA PRO A 744 12.52 6.75 -18.54
C PRO A 744 12.57 6.63 -17.01
N CYS A 745 11.42 6.38 -16.41
CA CYS A 745 11.22 6.41 -14.97
C CYS A 745 10.08 5.47 -14.54
N ASP A 746 9.67 5.55 -13.28
CA ASP A 746 8.49 4.83 -12.79
C ASP A 746 7.17 5.59 -13.08
N ILE A 747 6.03 4.94 -12.79
CA ILE A 747 4.69 5.50 -13.03
C ILE A 747 4.47 6.81 -12.26
N ALA A 748 4.99 6.92 -11.03
CA ALA A 748 4.81 8.10 -10.19
C ALA A 748 5.52 9.31 -10.79
N MET A 749 6.74 9.10 -11.27
CA MET A 749 7.55 10.12 -11.91
C MET A 749 7.02 10.51 -13.29
N ALA A 750 6.43 9.57 -14.03
CA ALA A 750 5.71 9.87 -15.26
C ALA A 750 4.49 10.78 -15.01
N ILE A 751 3.68 10.48 -13.98
CA ILE A 751 2.54 11.31 -13.56
C ILE A 751 3.03 12.69 -13.08
N LYS A 752 4.11 12.75 -12.27
CA LYS A 752 4.75 14.01 -11.86
C LYS A 752 5.15 14.85 -13.07
N ALA A 753 5.85 14.26 -14.04
CA ALA A 753 6.33 14.96 -15.22
C ALA A 753 5.17 15.56 -16.04
N GLY A 754 4.09 14.79 -16.24
CA GLY A 754 2.89 15.29 -16.90
C GLY A 754 2.22 16.43 -16.14
N HIS A 755 2.07 16.29 -14.82
CA HIS A 755 1.49 17.29 -13.94
C HIS A 755 2.26 18.63 -13.98
N LEU A 756 3.59 18.58 -13.84
CA LEU A 756 4.44 19.76 -13.84
C LEU A 756 4.52 20.42 -15.22
N ALA A 757 4.61 19.63 -16.30
CA ALA A 757 4.61 20.18 -17.64
C ALA A 757 3.31 20.95 -17.92
N ALA A 758 2.17 20.41 -17.50
CA ALA A 758 0.88 21.07 -17.66
C ALA A 758 0.69 22.30 -16.76
N ARG A 759 1.34 22.38 -15.58
CA ARG A 759 1.38 23.61 -14.74
C ARG A 759 2.25 24.72 -15.32
N ALA A 760 3.25 24.37 -16.13
CA ALA A 760 4.17 25.34 -16.73
C ALA A 760 3.62 26.05 -17.98
N ILE A 761 2.52 25.54 -18.57
CA ILE A 761 1.86 26.12 -19.76
C ILE A 761 1.19 27.46 -19.43
#